data_AF-A0A945V0B5-F1
#
_entry.id   AF-A0A945V0B5-F1
#
_cell.length_a   1.000
_cell.length_b   1.000
_cell.length_c   1.000
_cell.angle_alpha   90.00
_cell.angle_beta   90.00
_cell.angle_gamma   90.00
#
_symmetry.space_group_name_H-M   'P 1'
#
loop_
_entity.id
_entity.type
_entity.pdbx_description
1 polymer ?
#
loop_
_entity_poly.entity_id
_entity_poly.type
_entity_poly.pdbx_seq_one_letter_code
_entity_poly.pdbx_strand_id
1 'polypeptide(L)'
;MNKYADKKIVFTYLLTFIWAALIVISAPSFAKINATQAKDFDRLVFDWESKVKYSVQRFGLELLIEFDQPVTGDMQAALQKLGQFIKSAKIQSAGKEVVIQFTARHKYKVYRIENSISVEVGRLEQTRKINKLQKSKNESPRSTDKKVVIRVGEHPKYRRIVFELPALIKYKVQDSEMQIDLLFNEYFELDSNLKTKKANANLLGINSRKSNDGGLVVSIPKAKGSKFRHFLAGKKIVVDLFKQKISDNKKSKNTKLSPNISTGDASNNQDENKKFLLQQLGLKEVQQTNGEKPEKESIQPLISNDPKKEDLSSPKSQDSRSLSERKSKVSKSEKNIMITGKQADDGVLLRDSGTQAEKVLSVVDGAPSQIFNPSKWLVNKLAGDDKNTLSGPDVKVRLLKNNNVDSLFVDWGKDVPAAVFTRAGNLWVVFGEEARFDLSRVQNLKKGIIGDFRQLSVKGGTAILAKIAPGISPAVWRKGSSWVVDLSARITRPDVDLELVTQQTSPQGPRVFVLADGIGKYIETYDPVVGDRLFIVPLSPLSRGLKMSRKFAQFEILRSAQGLIVRPLIDELEIRVMPDGVAITASQFKGLEVSKRQIVSGQTISGGSQIDGLPKGLEPGRIFNLETWRQNTKPEEFLEMKQSIQQQISQATSIARGGPRLRLAQFYFSKGLAAETMGLLRTISDSDDEMARRPDVIALRGASHFILGRFLEAEKELDNKVLNGFSEAELWRGASNAAQGKWTAAIEHFARAGEIPGDYPRNFSIQLALLAAEAAIRAEDYRGAGVFLDAIAQGRPTIGEQARLNYLRGRVLYASSDTTTALNYWRRLTQGSDRWARVRAKRALIEHKLRTNIITRLQAIESLEQLRFAWRGDQLEFDLLRRLGELYIEEKDFPSGLKSLRQAVTFFPNNIAARAVSKKMTKSFSGIYTDGTSDAMTPLTALALYDQFRELTPVGRRGDKIIQRLADRLVEVDLLDRASILLDRQVRFRLQGVQKAQVGGRLALIRLLDRQPGTALEALDESVAPGLDPKLALQRKRLRARSVFELGDSETALKLINADKERDADLLRADIFWRTRNWVSAGKVFERLLGNDGQDGRRINDLSATLILNWVVALSMSEQGEALNKVRQIYSLQMDMTQYREAFRLITNKTDGDIQDFRTLTDRFKEIGRFQAFLTTYREKLKTKLLSEMN
;
A
#
# COMPACT_ATOMS: atom_id res chain seq x y z
N MET A 1 91.46 12.77 0.44
CA MET A 1 92.30 11.62 0.84
C MET A 1 91.48 10.69 1.73
N ASN A 2 91.79 9.39 1.77
CA ASN A 2 90.97 8.38 2.46
C ASN A 2 91.41 8.12 3.91
N LYS A 3 90.42 8.05 4.83
CA LYS A 3 90.17 6.90 5.74
C LYS A 3 89.15 7.30 6.83
N TYR A 4 87.88 6.95 6.64
CA TYR A 4 86.90 6.68 7.73
C TYR A 4 85.64 5.96 7.20
N ALA A 5 85.82 5.02 6.27
CA ALA A 5 84.79 4.04 5.94
C ALA A 5 84.92 2.85 6.92
N ASP A 6 83.79 2.45 7.53
CA ASP A 6 83.41 1.06 7.91
C ASP A 6 82.33 1.05 9.00
N LYS A 7 82.38 1.95 9.99
CA LYS A 7 81.43 1.96 11.12
C LYS A 7 79.98 2.36 10.78
N LYS A 8 79.64 2.67 9.51
CA LYS A 8 78.26 3.00 9.10
C LYS A 8 77.41 1.79 8.67
N ILE A 9 78.01 0.69 8.21
CA ILE A 9 77.25 -0.39 7.55
C ILE A 9 76.34 -1.15 8.55
N VAL A 10 76.86 -1.49 9.74
CA VAL A 10 76.12 -2.31 10.72
C VAL A 10 74.86 -1.62 11.26
N PHE A 11 74.88 -0.29 11.43
CA PHE A 11 73.74 0.45 11.99
C PHE A 11 72.57 0.57 11.00
N THR A 12 72.84 0.61 9.69
CA THR A 12 71.79 0.72 8.66
C THR A 12 70.99 -0.58 8.49
N TYR A 13 71.61 -1.75 8.65
CA TYR A 13 70.91 -3.03 8.56
C TYR A 13 70.03 -3.33 9.77
N LEU A 14 70.42 -2.91 10.98
CA LEU A 14 69.59 -3.11 12.17
C LEU A 14 68.33 -2.23 12.16
N LEU A 15 68.44 -0.99 11.67
CA LEU A 15 67.30 -0.06 11.63
C LEU A 15 66.29 -0.40 10.52
N THR A 16 66.74 -0.97 9.40
CA THR A 16 65.86 -1.39 8.30
C THR A 16 65.04 -2.62 8.64
N PHE A 17 65.58 -3.58 9.40
CA PHE A 17 64.83 -4.77 9.84
C PHE A 17 63.69 -4.43 10.81
N ILE A 18 63.85 -3.40 11.66
CA ILE A 18 62.83 -3.00 12.65
C ILE A 18 61.66 -2.25 11.99
N TRP A 19 61.90 -1.48 10.92
CA TRP A 19 60.82 -0.80 10.18
C TRP A 19 60.08 -1.70 9.17
N ALA A 20 60.70 -2.79 8.70
CA ALA A 20 60.05 -3.76 7.83
C ALA A 20 58.95 -4.60 8.52
N ALA A 21 58.93 -4.64 9.86
CA ALA A 21 58.11 -5.57 10.63
C ALA A 21 56.67 -5.09 10.96
N LEU A 22 56.28 -3.84 10.63
CA LEU A 22 55.03 -3.26 11.16
C LEU A 22 54.22 -2.37 10.21
N ILE A 23 54.33 -2.56 8.89
CA ILE A 23 53.27 -2.19 7.94
C ILE A 23 52.94 -3.38 7.04
N VAL A 24 52.08 -4.28 7.54
CA VAL A 24 51.33 -5.17 6.66
C VAL A 24 50.32 -4.31 5.90
N ILE A 25 50.67 -3.88 4.70
CA ILE A 25 49.71 -3.34 3.74
C ILE A 25 48.82 -4.51 3.32
N SER A 26 47.72 -4.72 4.05
CA SER A 26 46.68 -5.66 3.65
C SER A 26 46.17 -5.25 2.28
N ALA A 27 46.47 -6.06 1.25
CA ALA A 27 45.89 -5.87 -0.07
C ALA A 27 44.36 -5.80 0.05
N PRO A 28 43.67 -5.03 -0.82
CA PRO A 28 42.21 -4.93 -0.76
C PRO A 28 41.59 -6.32 -0.99
N SER A 29 41.08 -6.94 0.08
CA SER A 29 40.42 -8.25 -0.06
C SER A 29 39.11 -8.06 -0.80
N PHE A 30 38.93 -8.80 -1.89
CA PHE A 30 37.77 -8.69 -2.77
C PHE A 30 36.83 -9.89 -2.58
N ALA A 31 35.52 -9.64 -2.63
CA ALA A 31 34.57 -10.75 -2.57
C ALA A 31 34.50 -11.53 -3.88
N LYS A 32 34.80 -12.83 -3.80
CA LYS A 32 34.37 -13.80 -4.83
C LYS A 32 32.85 -13.94 -4.79
N ILE A 33 32.22 -14.14 -5.95
CA ILE A 33 30.76 -14.25 -6.07
C ILE A 33 30.39 -15.68 -6.43
N ASN A 34 29.56 -16.31 -5.61
CA ASN A 34 28.97 -17.61 -5.88
C ASN A 34 27.44 -17.51 -5.96
N ALA A 35 26.84 -18.32 -6.82
CA ALA A 35 25.39 -18.35 -7.05
C ALA A 35 24.87 -19.79 -6.99
N THR A 36 23.65 -19.97 -6.48
CA THR A 36 22.99 -21.28 -6.42
C THR A 36 21.48 -21.10 -6.46
N GLN A 37 20.82 -21.61 -7.50
CA GLN A 37 19.37 -21.78 -7.53
C GLN A 37 18.99 -23.07 -6.80
N ALA A 38 17.97 -22.99 -5.95
CA ALA A 38 17.32 -24.12 -5.30
C ALA A 38 15.80 -24.03 -5.50
N LYS A 39 15.11 -25.17 -5.35
CA LYS A 39 13.65 -25.32 -5.60
C LYS A 39 12.80 -24.16 -5.04
N ASP A 40 13.15 -23.66 -3.85
CA ASP A 40 12.38 -22.67 -3.10
C ASP A 40 13.11 -21.34 -2.89
N PHE A 41 14.37 -21.18 -3.33
CA PHE A 41 15.09 -19.91 -3.27
C PHE A 41 16.27 -19.80 -4.26
N ASP A 42 16.53 -18.58 -4.73
CA ASP A 42 17.78 -18.18 -5.36
C ASP A 42 18.74 -17.70 -4.27
N ARG A 43 20.01 -18.14 -4.30
CA ARG A 43 21.07 -17.69 -3.37
C ARG A 43 22.23 -17.02 -4.12
N LEU A 44 22.65 -15.85 -3.64
CA LEU A 44 23.94 -15.23 -3.94
C LEU A 44 24.81 -15.25 -2.67
N VAL A 45 26.11 -15.46 -2.82
CA VAL A 45 27.10 -15.45 -1.73
C VAL A 45 28.29 -14.61 -2.16
N PHE A 46 28.69 -13.67 -1.30
CA PHE A 46 29.85 -12.80 -1.48
C PHE A 46 30.90 -13.19 -0.43
N ASP A 47 32.10 -13.56 -0.85
CA ASP A 47 33.05 -14.28 -0.01
C ASP A 47 34.44 -13.62 0.01
N TRP A 48 34.84 -13.10 1.18
CA TRP A 48 36.07 -12.35 1.42
C TRP A 48 37.04 -13.11 2.31
N GLU A 49 38.33 -12.80 2.20
CA GLU A 49 39.38 -13.31 3.10
C GLU A 49 39.29 -12.74 4.52
N SER A 50 38.52 -11.65 4.71
CA SER A 50 38.35 -10.95 5.99
C SER A 50 36.90 -10.52 6.25
N LYS A 51 36.60 -10.14 7.50
CA LYS A 51 35.22 -9.91 7.98
C LYS A 51 34.68 -8.53 7.63
N VAL A 52 34.09 -8.41 6.45
CA VAL A 52 33.48 -7.19 5.88
C VAL A 52 32.16 -6.81 6.58
N LYS A 53 31.93 -5.52 6.84
CA LYS A 53 30.63 -5.00 7.36
C LYS A 53 29.67 -4.77 6.20
N TYR A 54 28.36 -4.88 6.47
CA TYR A 54 27.33 -4.63 5.47
C TYR A 54 26.08 -3.95 6.02
N SER A 55 25.39 -3.27 5.12
CA SER A 55 24.05 -2.68 5.27
C SER A 55 23.09 -3.33 4.25
N VAL A 56 21.78 -3.30 4.52
CA VAL A 56 20.75 -3.86 3.63
C VAL A 56 19.52 -2.98 3.64
N GLN A 57 19.04 -2.56 2.46
CA GLN A 57 17.81 -1.77 2.34
C GLN A 57 16.93 -2.25 1.17
N ARG A 58 15.61 -2.23 1.37
CA ARG A 58 14.63 -2.80 0.43
C ARG A 58 13.77 -1.72 -0.22
N PHE A 59 13.81 -1.64 -1.55
CA PHE A 59 13.11 -0.67 -2.37
C PHE A 59 12.13 -1.39 -3.33
N GLY A 60 10.95 -1.76 -2.83
CA GLY A 60 9.88 -2.36 -3.64
C GLY A 60 10.22 -3.76 -4.19
N LEU A 61 10.72 -3.83 -5.43
CA LEU A 61 11.22 -5.07 -6.05
C LEU A 61 12.75 -5.22 -5.96
N GLU A 62 13.48 -4.17 -5.59
CA GLU A 62 14.94 -4.14 -5.52
C GLU A 62 15.46 -4.20 -4.08
N LEU A 63 16.59 -4.87 -3.88
CA LEU A 63 17.32 -4.97 -2.62
C LEU A 63 18.72 -4.37 -2.83
N LEU A 64 19.03 -3.28 -2.13
CA LEU A 64 20.39 -2.75 -2.06
C LEU A 64 21.11 -3.42 -0.89
N ILE A 65 22.36 -3.81 -1.13
CA ILE A 65 23.31 -4.25 -0.11
C ILE A 65 24.58 -3.42 -0.28
N GLU A 66 25.01 -2.78 0.80
CA GLU A 66 26.21 -1.94 0.86
C GLU A 66 27.28 -2.69 1.68
N PHE A 67 28.54 -2.66 1.25
CA PHE A 67 29.68 -3.33 1.87
C PHE A 67 30.81 -2.33 2.16
N ASP A 68 31.52 -2.47 3.29
CA ASP A 68 32.66 -1.56 3.57
C ASP A 68 33.94 -1.90 2.79
N GLN A 69 34.04 -3.12 2.24
CA GLN A 69 35.04 -3.53 1.23
C GLN A 69 34.36 -3.93 -0.10
N PRO A 70 35.06 -3.80 -1.25
CA PRO A 70 34.48 -4.10 -2.56
C PRO A 70 34.28 -5.59 -2.84
N VAL A 71 33.28 -5.88 -3.66
CA VAL A 71 33.08 -7.14 -4.40
C VAL A 71 33.73 -7.01 -5.78
N THR A 72 34.56 -7.98 -6.19
CA THR A 72 34.96 -8.14 -7.60
C THR A 72 34.83 -9.60 -8.02
N GLY A 73 33.94 -9.84 -8.97
CA GLY A 73 33.66 -11.15 -9.55
C GLY A 73 32.62 -11.01 -10.64
N ASP A 74 32.51 -12.02 -11.50
CA ASP A 74 31.58 -11.99 -12.62
C ASP A 74 30.14 -12.22 -12.15
N MET A 75 29.43 -11.11 -11.91
CA MET A 75 28.00 -11.08 -11.59
C MET A 75 27.14 -11.64 -12.74
N GLN A 76 27.61 -11.57 -13.99
CA GLN A 76 26.88 -12.06 -15.16
C GLN A 76 26.96 -13.59 -15.24
N ALA A 77 28.13 -14.19 -15.03
CA ALA A 77 28.29 -15.63 -14.85
C ALA A 77 27.59 -16.16 -13.58
N ALA A 78 27.51 -15.36 -12.51
CA ALA A 78 26.71 -15.70 -11.33
C ALA A 78 25.20 -15.73 -11.65
N LEU A 79 24.70 -14.75 -12.43
CA LEU A 79 23.28 -14.67 -12.81
C LEU A 79 22.84 -15.74 -13.80
N GLN A 80 23.73 -16.29 -14.63
CA GLN A 80 23.42 -17.45 -15.48
C GLN A 80 22.97 -18.69 -14.70
N LYS A 81 23.20 -18.75 -13.38
CA LYS A 81 22.84 -19.86 -12.48
C LYS A 81 21.61 -19.56 -11.61
N LEU A 82 20.84 -18.52 -11.95
CA LEU A 82 19.69 -17.99 -11.21
C LEU A 82 18.55 -17.60 -12.18
N GLY A 83 17.40 -17.19 -11.65
CA GLY A 83 16.32 -16.63 -12.47
C GLY A 83 14.90 -16.83 -11.93
N GLN A 84 14.73 -17.72 -10.94
CA GLN A 84 13.42 -18.08 -10.41
C GLN A 84 12.86 -16.99 -9.49
N PHE A 85 13.72 -16.36 -8.69
CA PHE A 85 13.36 -15.36 -7.70
C PHE A 85 14.16 -14.05 -7.83
N ILE A 86 15.41 -14.13 -8.31
CA ILE A 86 16.25 -12.99 -8.69
C ILE A 86 16.16 -12.79 -10.20
N LYS A 87 15.70 -11.60 -10.62
CA LYS A 87 15.58 -11.22 -12.04
C LYS A 87 16.89 -10.67 -12.60
N SER A 88 17.62 -9.90 -11.79
CA SER A 88 18.96 -9.41 -12.12
C SER A 88 19.68 -8.96 -10.85
N ALA A 89 21.00 -8.86 -10.93
CA ALA A 89 21.83 -8.21 -9.91
C ALA A 89 22.88 -7.35 -10.61
N LYS A 90 23.24 -6.22 -10.00
CA LYS A 90 24.28 -5.32 -10.53
C LYS A 90 25.20 -4.88 -9.41
N ILE A 91 26.51 -4.98 -9.67
CA ILE A 91 27.53 -4.34 -8.85
C ILE A 91 27.61 -2.86 -9.26
N GLN A 92 27.67 -1.96 -8.28
CA GLN A 92 27.90 -0.54 -8.48
C GLN A 92 28.91 -0.01 -7.43
N SER A 93 29.14 1.30 -7.38
CA SER A 93 29.98 1.94 -6.36
C SER A 93 31.39 1.33 -6.23
N ALA A 94 32.04 1.09 -7.37
CA ALA A 94 33.36 0.46 -7.45
C ALA A 94 33.49 -0.87 -6.66
N GLY A 95 32.43 -1.68 -6.68
CA GLY A 95 32.38 -2.97 -5.98
C GLY A 95 31.64 -2.93 -4.64
N LYS A 96 31.44 -1.76 -4.04
CA LYS A 96 30.91 -1.66 -2.66
C LYS A 96 29.39 -1.78 -2.53
N GLU A 97 28.65 -1.80 -3.63
CA GLU A 97 27.20 -1.95 -3.61
C GLU A 97 26.74 -3.03 -4.58
N VAL A 98 25.74 -3.81 -4.16
CA VAL A 98 25.03 -4.75 -5.03
C VAL A 98 23.53 -4.49 -4.95
N VAL A 99 22.92 -4.20 -6.10
CA VAL A 99 21.48 -4.04 -6.27
C VAL A 99 20.89 -5.31 -6.90
N ILE A 100 19.99 -5.98 -6.18
CA ILE A 100 19.36 -7.24 -6.59
C ILE A 100 17.87 -7.00 -6.87
N GLN A 101 17.46 -7.10 -8.13
CA GLN A 101 16.07 -6.97 -8.56
C GLN A 101 15.39 -8.35 -8.52
N PHE A 102 14.23 -8.45 -7.87
CA PHE A 102 13.49 -9.71 -7.73
C PHE A 102 12.45 -9.89 -8.85
N THR A 103 12.10 -11.13 -9.19
CA THR A 103 11.03 -11.42 -10.17
C THR A 103 9.64 -11.01 -9.66
N ALA A 104 9.40 -11.07 -8.34
CA ALA A 104 8.20 -10.58 -7.67
C ALA A 104 8.49 -10.16 -6.21
N ARG A 105 7.44 -9.92 -5.39
CA ARG A 105 7.58 -9.65 -3.94
C ARG A 105 7.90 -10.92 -3.13
N HIS A 106 9.06 -11.51 -3.38
CA HIS A 106 9.56 -12.65 -2.62
C HIS A 106 10.07 -12.24 -1.24
N LYS A 107 10.10 -13.20 -0.31
CA LYS A 107 10.84 -13.02 0.95
C LYS A 107 12.33 -13.05 0.65
N TYR A 108 13.12 -12.39 1.49
CA TYR A 108 14.57 -12.48 1.42
C TYR A 108 15.18 -12.58 2.83
N LYS A 109 16.42 -13.05 2.90
CA LYS A 109 17.21 -13.18 4.13
C LYS A 109 18.68 -12.90 3.78
N VAL A 110 19.30 -11.94 4.46
CA VAL A 110 20.75 -11.66 4.34
C VAL A 110 21.42 -12.00 5.65
N TYR A 111 22.47 -12.82 5.62
CA TYR A 111 23.17 -13.31 6.81
C TYR A 111 24.63 -13.61 6.50
N ARG A 112 25.48 -13.55 7.55
CA ARG A 112 26.90 -13.88 7.46
C ARG A 112 27.14 -15.33 7.89
N ILE A 113 28.00 -16.04 7.17
CA ILE A 113 28.70 -17.25 7.64
C ILE A 113 30.18 -16.87 7.61
N GLU A 114 30.88 -16.95 8.75
CA GLU A 114 32.31 -16.61 8.87
C GLU A 114 32.67 -15.24 8.26
N ASN A 115 33.33 -15.20 7.10
CA ASN A 115 33.61 -13.96 6.36
C ASN A 115 32.62 -13.70 5.21
N SER A 116 31.92 -14.72 4.72
CA SER A 116 31.00 -14.65 3.59
C SER A 116 29.62 -14.08 3.97
N ILE A 117 29.01 -13.32 3.06
CA ILE A 117 27.66 -12.77 3.21
C ILE A 117 26.73 -13.42 2.18
N SER A 118 25.76 -14.17 2.69
CA SER A 118 24.75 -14.90 1.91
C SER A 118 23.44 -14.13 1.82
N VAL A 119 22.86 -14.09 0.62
CA VAL A 119 21.56 -13.51 0.29
C VAL A 119 20.68 -14.61 -0.28
N GLU A 120 19.60 -14.95 0.41
CA GLU A 120 18.57 -15.87 -0.09
C GLU A 120 17.31 -15.08 -0.47
N VAL A 121 16.70 -15.41 -1.61
CA VAL A 121 15.46 -14.79 -2.12
C VAL A 121 14.50 -15.88 -2.59
N GLY A 122 13.28 -15.92 -2.06
CA GLY A 122 12.26 -16.86 -2.53
C GLY A 122 11.17 -17.21 -1.53
N ARG A 123 10.72 -18.46 -1.58
CA ARG A 123 9.72 -19.09 -0.69
C ARG A 123 10.38 -19.57 0.60
N LEU A 124 11.05 -18.65 1.31
CA LEU A 124 11.77 -18.97 2.53
C LEU A 124 10.83 -19.45 3.65
N GLU A 125 10.86 -20.76 3.92
CA GLU A 125 10.25 -21.38 5.09
C GLU A 125 11.03 -21.05 6.37
N GLN A 126 10.36 -21.15 7.51
CA GLN A 126 11.02 -21.04 8.81
C GLN A 126 11.71 -22.38 9.15
N THR A 127 12.99 -22.50 8.79
CA THR A 127 13.80 -23.68 9.10
C THR A 127 14.07 -23.85 10.60
N ARG A 128 13.09 -24.39 11.33
CA ARG A 128 13.35 -25.29 12.46
C ARG A 128 14.13 -26.50 11.93
N LYS A 129 15.47 -26.46 11.96
CA LYS A 129 16.34 -27.65 11.74
C LYS A 129 17.81 -27.37 12.10
N ILE A 130 18.09 -27.32 13.40
CA ILE A 130 19.33 -27.89 13.94
C ILE A 130 18.89 -29.12 14.74
N ASN A 131 18.55 -30.19 14.02
CA ASN A 131 18.17 -31.49 14.58
C ASN A 131 18.52 -32.58 13.55
N LYS A 132 19.83 -32.73 13.29
CA LYS A 132 20.39 -33.86 12.53
C LYS A 132 21.68 -34.44 13.13
N LEU A 133 22.05 -34.00 14.34
CA LEU A 133 23.04 -34.64 15.23
C LEU A 133 22.42 -34.92 16.61
N GLN A 134 21.29 -35.62 16.63
CA GLN A 134 20.77 -36.28 17.83
C GLN A 134 20.29 -37.69 17.48
N LYS A 135 21.26 -38.62 17.39
CA LYS A 135 21.03 -40.07 17.52
C LYS A 135 22.14 -40.72 18.35
N SER A 136 22.53 -40.04 19.43
CA SER A 136 23.54 -40.46 20.41
C SER A 136 23.38 -39.64 21.69
N LYS A 137 23.16 -40.30 22.84
CA LYS A 137 22.90 -39.71 24.18
C LYS A 137 21.59 -38.86 24.20
N ASN A 138 20.56 -39.16 25.01
CA ASN A 138 20.51 -39.85 26.30
C ASN A 138 21.31 -39.12 27.40
N GLU A 139 20.85 -37.91 27.75
CA GLU A 139 20.99 -37.27 29.07
C GLU A 139 20.08 -36.02 29.13
N SER A 140 19.53 -35.69 30.30
CA SER A 140 18.63 -34.53 30.51
C SER A 140 19.34 -33.38 31.22
N PRO A 141 19.52 -32.20 30.59
CA PRO A 141 20.07 -31.01 31.26
C PRO A 141 19.04 -30.31 32.16
N ARG A 142 19.51 -29.69 33.25
CA ARG A 142 18.70 -29.05 34.30
C ARG A 142 18.04 -27.73 33.86
N SER A 143 17.02 -27.32 34.63
CA SER A 143 16.18 -26.13 34.41
C SER A 143 16.84 -24.79 34.79
N THR A 144 18.11 -24.54 34.42
CA THR A 144 18.92 -23.42 34.95
C THR A 144 19.13 -22.22 33.99
N ASP A 145 18.75 -22.34 32.71
CA ASP A 145 19.18 -21.40 31.65
C ASP A 145 18.24 -20.19 31.39
N LYS A 146 17.22 -19.95 32.23
CA LYS A 146 16.30 -18.81 32.11
C LYS A 146 16.62 -17.65 33.06
N LYS A 147 17.90 -17.30 33.22
CA LYS A 147 18.34 -16.16 34.05
C LYS A 147 18.51 -14.85 33.27
N VAL A 148 18.15 -13.73 33.91
CA VAL A 148 18.44 -12.36 33.44
C VAL A 148 19.54 -11.74 34.31
N VAL A 149 20.56 -11.17 33.67
CA VAL A 149 21.67 -10.49 34.34
C VAL A 149 21.44 -8.98 34.31
N ILE A 150 21.49 -8.31 35.47
CA ILE A 150 21.50 -6.84 35.55
C ILE A 150 22.94 -6.34 35.69
N ARG A 151 23.30 -5.31 34.93
CA ARG A 151 24.49 -4.48 35.16
C ARG A 151 24.08 -3.02 35.37
N VAL A 152 24.79 -2.30 36.24
CA VAL A 152 24.57 -0.85 36.46
C VAL A 152 25.87 -0.11 36.24
N GLY A 153 25.82 0.97 35.46
CA GLY A 153 26.91 1.90 35.22
C GLY A 153 26.52 3.32 35.66
N GLU A 154 27.38 3.97 36.44
CA GLU A 154 27.25 5.38 36.74
C GLU A 154 27.92 6.22 35.65
N HIS A 155 27.19 7.20 35.10
CA HIS A 155 27.73 8.19 34.18
C HIS A 155 27.51 9.62 34.73
N PRO A 156 28.25 10.65 34.26
CA PRO A 156 28.17 11.99 34.83
C PRO A 156 26.77 12.62 34.81
N LYS A 157 25.94 12.30 33.80
CA LYS A 157 24.61 12.89 33.60
C LYS A 157 23.43 11.92 33.85
N TYR A 158 23.70 10.62 34.02
CA TYR A 158 22.67 9.59 34.18
C TYR A 158 23.23 8.29 34.81
N ARG A 159 22.37 7.51 35.47
CA ARG A 159 22.64 6.11 35.84
C ARG A 159 22.09 5.21 34.73
N ARG A 160 22.90 4.29 34.23
CA ARG A 160 22.51 3.30 33.21
C ARG A 160 22.29 1.94 33.86
N ILE A 161 21.13 1.34 33.64
CA ILE A 161 20.78 -0.02 34.03
C ILE A 161 20.64 -0.86 32.76
N VAL A 162 21.28 -2.02 32.70
CA VAL A 162 21.28 -2.91 31.54
C VAL A 162 20.82 -4.30 31.94
N PHE A 163 19.72 -4.75 31.35
CA PHE A 163 19.19 -6.10 31.49
C PHE A 163 19.66 -6.93 30.30
N GLU A 164 20.50 -7.93 30.55
CA GLU A 164 20.97 -8.88 29.53
C GLU A 164 20.07 -10.10 29.56
N LEU A 165 19.37 -10.33 28.45
CA LEU A 165 18.31 -11.33 28.32
C LEU A 165 18.84 -12.59 27.60
N PRO A 166 18.30 -13.79 27.91
CA PRO A 166 18.66 -15.00 27.18
C PRO A 166 18.19 -14.97 25.71
N ALA A 167 17.12 -14.22 25.40
CA ALA A 167 16.53 -14.10 24.06
C ALA A 167 16.08 -12.66 23.74
N LEU A 168 15.70 -12.41 22.48
CA LEU A 168 15.06 -11.16 22.05
C LEU A 168 13.56 -11.20 22.43
N ILE A 169 13.22 -10.59 23.57
CA ILE A 169 11.88 -10.61 24.18
C ILE A 169 11.20 -9.24 24.01
N LYS A 170 9.87 -9.22 23.90
CA LYS A 170 9.11 -7.97 23.87
C LYS A 170 8.84 -7.49 25.29
N TYR A 171 9.00 -6.20 25.52
CA TYR A 171 8.70 -5.55 26.79
C TYR A 171 7.80 -4.33 26.59
N LYS A 172 7.03 -4.01 27.63
CA LYS A 172 6.38 -2.71 27.82
C LYS A 172 7.05 -1.98 28.98
N VAL A 173 6.86 -0.68 29.03
CA VAL A 173 7.27 0.16 30.15
C VAL A 173 6.05 0.91 30.66
N GLN A 174 5.86 0.90 31.98
CA GLN A 174 4.91 1.75 32.68
C GLN A 174 5.69 2.68 33.61
N ASP A 175 5.41 3.98 33.54
CA ASP A 175 6.04 4.98 34.40
C ASP A 175 5.04 5.47 35.45
N SER A 176 5.49 5.58 36.70
CA SER A 176 4.76 6.15 37.84
C SER A 176 5.55 7.35 38.39
N GLU A 177 5.06 8.05 39.42
CA GLU A 177 5.83 9.18 39.99
C GLU A 177 7.21 8.76 40.54
N MET A 178 7.29 7.58 41.17
CA MET A 178 8.47 7.12 41.92
C MET A 178 9.08 5.79 41.42
N GLN A 179 8.50 5.16 40.39
CA GLN A 179 8.98 3.88 39.87
C GLN A 179 8.72 3.71 38.36
N ILE A 180 9.51 2.86 37.72
CA ILE A 180 9.37 2.41 36.34
C ILE A 180 9.23 0.88 36.35
N ASP A 181 8.10 0.37 35.88
CA ASP A 181 7.86 -1.07 35.72
C ASP A 181 8.18 -1.50 34.28
N LEU A 182 9.10 -2.45 34.13
CA LEU A 182 9.38 -3.16 32.89
C LEU A 182 8.56 -4.46 32.86
N LEU A 183 7.61 -4.58 31.94
CA LEU A 183 6.72 -5.74 31.85
C LEU A 183 7.11 -6.62 30.66
N PHE A 184 7.45 -7.87 30.93
CA PHE A 184 7.89 -8.88 29.95
C PHE A 184 6.77 -9.89 29.67
N ASN A 185 6.65 -10.34 28.42
CA ASN A 185 5.63 -11.32 28.02
C ASN A 185 5.96 -12.79 28.39
N GLU A 186 7.06 -13.03 29.09
CA GLU A 186 7.54 -14.33 29.58
C GLU A 186 8.19 -14.15 30.95
N TYR A 187 8.20 -15.19 31.77
CA TYR A 187 8.91 -15.19 33.06
C TYR A 187 10.34 -15.72 32.92
N PHE A 188 11.24 -15.06 33.66
CA PHE A 188 12.65 -15.40 33.80
C PHE A 188 13.05 -15.17 35.26
N GLU A 189 14.01 -15.93 35.74
CA GLU A 189 14.60 -15.66 37.06
C GLU A 189 15.56 -14.48 36.94
N LEU A 190 15.50 -13.57 37.91
CA LEU A 190 16.53 -12.55 38.09
C LEU A 190 17.62 -13.10 39.02
N ASP A 191 18.87 -12.92 38.64
CA ASP A 191 19.97 -13.58 39.34
C ASP A 191 20.07 -13.17 40.81
N SER A 192 20.08 -14.16 41.70
CA SER A 192 19.89 -13.99 43.15
C SER A 192 21.02 -13.22 43.85
N ASN A 193 22.16 -13.04 43.17
CA ASN A 193 23.29 -12.21 43.59
C ASN A 193 22.94 -10.72 43.80
N LEU A 194 21.74 -10.28 43.39
CA LEU A 194 21.21 -8.93 43.67
C LEU A 194 21.07 -8.61 45.17
N LYS A 195 20.88 -9.62 46.04
CA LYS A 195 20.61 -9.42 47.48
C LYS A 195 21.82 -9.59 48.41
N THR A 196 22.92 -10.19 47.95
CA THR A 196 23.93 -10.79 48.86
C THR A 196 25.33 -10.17 48.83
N LYS A 197 25.64 -9.25 47.91
CA LYS A 197 26.95 -8.56 47.89
C LYS A 197 26.86 -7.09 48.33
N LYS A 198 27.53 -6.77 49.45
CA LYS A 198 27.73 -5.39 49.97
C LYS A 198 28.28 -4.40 48.92
N ALA A 199 28.94 -4.87 47.86
CA ALA A 199 29.47 -4.03 46.78
C ALA A 199 28.40 -3.36 45.89
N ASN A 200 27.14 -3.84 45.91
CA ASN A 200 26.09 -3.45 44.95
C ASN A 200 25.10 -2.39 45.48
N ALA A 201 25.55 -1.40 46.25
CA ALA A 201 24.68 -0.33 46.80
C ALA A 201 23.83 0.40 45.73
N ASN A 202 24.32 0.52 44.50
CA ASN A 202 23.62 1.15 43.37
C ASN A 202 22.47 0.31 42.77
N LEU A 203 22.25 -0.91 43.24
CA LEU A 203 21.15 -1.82 42.84
C LEU A 203 20.03 -1.91 43.89
N LEU A 204 20.19 -1.29 45.06
CA LEU A 204 19.19 -1.31 46.13
C LEU A 204 17.84 -0.76 45.63
N GLY A 205 16.78 -1.56 45.81
CA GLY A 205 15.41 -1.21 45.47
C GLY A 205 14.91 -1.68 44.10
N ILE A 206 15.75 -2.22 43.21
CA ILE A 206 15.24 -2.92 42.01
C ILE A 206 14.61 -4.23 42.44
N ASN A 207 13.29 -4.33 42.27
CA ASN A 207 12.48 -5.48 42.67
C ASN A 207 11.88 -6.18 41.46
N SER A 208 11.44 -7.42 41.61
CA SER A 208 10.75 -8.16 40.55
C SER A 208 9.67 -9.08 41.07
N ARG A 209 8.56 -9.16 40.32
CA ARG A 209 7.41 -10.02 40.61
C ARG A 209 6.98 -10.77 39.35
N LYS A 210 6.34 -11.92 39.52
CA LYS A 210 5.63 -12.59 38.41
C LYS A 210 4.29 -11.88 38.21
N SER A 211 3.93 -11.58 36.98
CA SER A 211 2.60 -11.07 36.62
C SER A 211 1.56 -12.20 36.71
N ASN A 212 0.29 -11.84 36.90
CA ASN A 212 -0.84 -12.76 36.85
C ASN A 212 -0.89 -13.51 35.50
N ASP A 213 -0.52 -12.82 34.41
CA ASP A 213 -0.40 -13.39 33.05
C ASP A 213 0.81 -14.33 32.87
N GLY A 214 1.54 -14.64 33.94
CA GLY A 214 2.71 -15.53 33.90
C GLY A 214 4.01 -14.91 33.36
N GLY A 215 4.03 -13.62 33.05
CA GLY A 215 5.25 -12.86 32.65
C GLY A 215 6.10 -12.38 33.83
N LEU A 216 7.29 -11.83 33.57
CA LEU A 216 8.10 -11.10 34.56
C LEU A 216 7.75 -9.60 34.58
N VAL A 217 7.69 -8.99 35.77
CA VAL A 217 7.69 -7.53 35.93
C VAL A 217 8.90 -7.13 36.79
N VAL A 218 9.62 -6.10 36.37
CA VAL A 218 10.78 -5.55 37.10
C VAL A 218 10.54 -4.08 37.40
N SER A 219 10.48 -3.74 38.69
CA SER A 219 10.24 -2.40 39.21
C SER A 219 11.55 -1.71 39.55
N ILE A 220 11.81 -0.55 38.94
CA ILE A 220 13.02 0.27 39.13
C ILE A 220 12.61 1.58 39.83
N PRO A 221 13.11 1.88 41.04
CA PRO A 221 12.78 3.14 41.72
C PRO A 221 13.47 4.34 41.05
N LYS A 222 12.81 5.49 41.08
CA LYS A 222 13.33 6.80 40.62
C LYS A 222 12.88 7.91 41.58
N ALA A 223 13.64 9.01 41.65
CA ALA A 223 13.20 10.20 42.39
C ALA A 223 12.06 10.91 41.64
N LYS A 224 11.12 11.53 42.38
CA LYS A 224 9.94 12.20 41.80
C LYS A 224 10.36 13.27 40.78
N GLY A 225 9.76 13.23 39.59
CA GLY A 225 10.11 14.12 38.47
C GLY A 225 11.41 13.76 37.72
N SER A 226 12.07 12.63 38.01
CA SER A 226 13.25 12.19 37.24
C SER A 226 12.86 11.80 35.81
N LYS A 227 13.54 12.39 34.82
CA LYS A 227 13.44 11.97 33.42
C LYS A 227 14.25 10.68 33.21
N PHE A 228 13.78 9.83 32.32
CA PHE A 228 14.47 8.61 31.92
C PHE A 228 14.32 8.35 30.41
N ARG A 229 15.08 7.39 29.88
CA ARG A 229 14.86 6.80 28.55
C ARG A 229 15.14 5.31 28.59
N HIS A 230 14.54 4.55 27.68
CA HIS A 230 14.81 3.12 27.52
C HIS A 230 14.97 2.75 26.04
N PHE A 231 15.77 1.72 25.74
CA PHE A 231 15.93 1.18 24.39
C PHE A 231 16.43 -0.28 24.39
N LEU A 232 16.21 -0.97 23.27
CA LEU A 232 16.78 -2.30 23.00
C LEU A 232 18.12 -2.16 22.26
N ALA A 233 19.10 -2.97 22.65
CA ALA A 233 20.42 -3.09 22.05
C ALA A 233 20.76 -4.58 21.88
N GLY A 234 20.20 -5.19 20.83
CA GLY A 234 20.24 -6.65 20.65
C GLY A 234 19.48 -7.36 21.79
N LYS A 235 20.09 -8.39 22.40
CA LYS A 235 19.54 -9.09 23.58
C LYS A 235 19.58 -8.26 24.89
N LYS A 236 19.82 -6.95 24.84
CA LYS A 236 19.94 -6.09 26.03
C LYS A 236 18.85 -5.03 26.05
N ILE A 237 18.17 -4.85 27.17
CA ILE A 237 17.37 -3.63 27.43
C ILE A 237 18.23 -2.68 28.24
N VAL A 238 18.32 -1.43 27.80
CA VAL A 238 19.02 -0.35 28.49
C VAL A 238 18.00 0.65 29.01
N VAL A 239 18.14 1.07 30.27
CA VAL A 239 17.36 2.13 30.91
C VAL A 239 18.32 3.16 31.48
N ASP A 240 18.24 4.41 31.02
CA ASP A 240 19.04 5.53 31.55
C ASP A 240 18.15 6.44 32.40
N LEU A 241 18.45 6.53 33.69
CA LEU A 241 17.84 7.45 34.66
C LEU A 241 18.67 8.74 34.71
N PHE A 242 18.13 9.88 34.29
CA PHE A 242 18.90 11.14 34.30
C PHE A 242 19.01 11.72 35.71
N LYS A 243 20.21 12.18 36.06
CA LYS A 243 20.45 12.88 37.33
C LYS A 243 19.83 14.27 37.26
N GLN A 244 18.99 14.63 38.23
CA GLN A 244 18.55 16.02 38.39
C GLN A 244 19.77 16.90 38.67
N LYS A 245 19.78 18.12 38.11
CA LYS A 245 20.68 19.17 38.59
C LYS A 245 20.23 19.55 40.00
N ILE A 246 21.06 19.27 41.00
CA ILE A 246 21.00 20.00 42.26
C ILE A 246 21.41 21.43 41.93
N SER A 247 20.56 22.41 42.20
CA SER A 247 20.91 23.81 42.19
C SER A 247 21.62 24.14 43.50
N ASP A 248 22.88 24.59 43.43
CA ASP A 248 23.57 25.11 44.61
C ASP A 248 22.79 26.28 45.19
N ASN A 249 22.30 26.12 46.43
CA ASN A 249 21.96 27.27 47.26
C ASN A 249 22.31 26.98 48.73
N LYS A 250 23.01 27.93 49.36
CA LYS A 250 23.60 27.76 50.69
C LYS A 250 22.60 28.13 51.81
N LYS A 251 22.79 27.49 52.97
CA LYS A 251 22.19 27.82 54.28
C LYS A 251 20.66 27.66 54.41
N SER A 252 20.23 26.69 55.23
CA SER A 252 19.66 27.01 56.54
C SER A 252 19.81 25.83 57.52
N LYS A 253 19.51 26.06 58.81
CA LYS A 253 19.61 25.08 59.91
C LYS A 253 18.22 24.58 60.33
N ASN A 254 18.17 23.33 60.81
CA ASN A 254 17.13 22.75 61.69
C ASN A 254 15.71 22.66 61.06
N THR A 255 14.74 21.87 61.56
CA THR A 255 14.65 21.12 62.83
C THR A 255 13.94 19.75 62.64
N LYS A 256 14.18 18.84 63.60
CA LYS A 256 13.54 17.52 63.90
C LYS A 256 12.25 17.10 63.16
N LEU A 257 12.19 15.82 62.79
CA LEU A 257 10.95 15.05 62.57
C LEU A 257 10.15 14.92 63.90
N SER A 258 8.84 14.75 63.90
CA SER A 258 8.11 13.44 63.96
C SER A 258 6.63 13.69 64.35
N PRO A 259 5.69 12.72 64.28
CA PRO A 259 5.46 11.67 63.28
C PRO A 259 3.94 11.47 62.92
N ASN A 260 3.61 10.33 62.31
CA ASN A 260 2.33 9.57 62.37
C ASN A 260 1.13 9.84 61.40
N ILE A 261 0.89 8.82 60.55
CA ILE A 261 -0.34 8.00 60.42
C ILE A 261 -1.69 8.68 60.09
N SER A 262 -2.21 8.47 58.85
CA SER A 262 -3.43 7.66 58.55
C SER A 262 -4.13 8.06 57.22
N THR A 263 -4.73 7.06 56.56
CA THR A 263 -5.95 7.04 55.69
C THR A 263 -6.49 8.31 55.02
N GLY A 264 -6.87 8.21 53.74
CA GLY A 264 -7.93 9.05 53.15
C GLY A 264 -7.90 9.21 51.63
N ASP A 265 -9.06 9.04 51.02
CA ASP A 265 -9.45 9.23 49.60
C ASP A 265 -8.93 10.53 48.95
N ALA A 266 -8.43 10.54 47.70
CA ALA A 266 -9.08 10.34 46.38
C ALA A 266 -9.73 11.61 45.78
N SER A 267 -9.67 11.71 44.44
CA SER A 267 -10.19 12.80 43.58
C SER A 267 -9.77 14.26 43.89
N ASN A 268 -8.70 14.73 43.22
CA ASN A 268 -8.76 15.87 42.27
C ASN A 268 -7.35 16.34 41.86
N ASN A 269 -6.96 16.14 40.59
CA ASN A 269 -5.79 16.79 40.01
C ASN A 269 -5.73 16.67 38.47
N GLN A 270 -6.65 17.33 37.74
CA GLN A 270 -6.61 17.38 36.26
C GLN A 270 -6.39 18.78 35.66
N ASP A 271 -6.74 19.87 36.36
CA ASP A 271 -6.75 21.21 35.74
C ASP A 271 -5.38 21.90 35.61
N GLU A 272 -4.40 21.61 36.47
CA GLU A 272 -3.05 22.22 36.31
C GLU A 272 -2.35 21.76 35.02
N ASN A 273 -2.46 20.47 34.68
CA ASN A 273 -1.91 19.92 33.43
C ASN A 273 -2.54 20.55 32.17
N LYS A 274 -3.83 20.95 32.26
CA LYS A 274 -4.55 21.61 31.18
C LYS A 274 -3.99 23.01 30.91
N LYS A 275 -3.69 23.76 31.98
CA LYS A 275 -3.11 25.11 31.93
C LYS A 275 -1.70 25.12 31.32
N PHE A 276 -0.87 24.11 31.65
CA PHE A 276 0.48 23.96 31.11
C PHE A 276 0.51 23.67 29.59
N LEU A 277 -0.42 22.84 29.07
CA LEU A 277 -0.49 22.54 27.63
C LEU A 277 -0.92 23.75 26.78
N LEU A 278 -1.88 24.55 27.24
CA LEU A 278 -2.42 25.68 26.48
C LEU A 278 -1.35 26.76 26.24
N GLN A 279 -0.55 27.08 27.26
CA GLN A 279 0.52 28.07 27.15
C GLN A 279 1.66 27.64 26.21
N GLN A 280 1.81 26.34 25.94
CA GLN A 280 2.81 25.80 25.01
C GLN A 280 2.31 25.71 23.55
N LEU A 281 1.04 26.04 23.27
CA LEU A 281 0.40 25.92 21.95
C LEU A 281 -0.07 27.25 21.34
N GLY A 282 0.04 28.37 22.06
CA GLY A 282 -0.07 29.72 21.47
C GLY A 282 -1.47 30.16 21.03
N LEU A 283 -2.53 29.51 21.52
CA LEU A 283 -3.92 29.87 21.23
C LEU A 283 -4.51 30.70 22.38
N LYS A 284 -5.23 31.78 22.05
CA LYS A 284 -6.04 32.56 23.02
C LYS A 284 -7.43 31.96 23.10
N GLU A 285 -7.93 31.72 24.31
CA GLU A 285 -9.33 31.39 24.55
C GLU A 285 -10.20 32.66 24.57
N VAL A 286 -11.41 32.58 24.01
CA VAL A 286 -12.46 33.59 24.17
C VAL A 286 -13.32 33.18 25.35
N GLN A 287 -13.56 34.10 26.29
CA GLN A 287 -14.29 33.82 27.52
C GLN A 287 -15.80 33.75 27.28
N GLN A 288 -16.44 32.76 27.90
CA GLN A 288 -17.85 32.83 28.31
C GLN A 288 -17.90 32.56 29.82
N THR A 289 -18.63 33.38 30.55
CA THR A 289 -18.69 33.39 32.02
C THR A 289 -19.89 32.56 32.51
N ASN A 290 -19.66 31.68 33.48
CA ASN A 290 -20.74 31.09 34.27
C ASN A 290 -21.28 32.12 35.28
N GLY A 291 -22.56 31.97 35.63
CA GLY A 291 -23.21 32.60 36.78
C GLY A 291 -24.50 31.86 37.08
N GLU A 292 -24.70 31.42 38.32
CA GLU A 292 -25.87 30.64 38.74
C GLU A 292 -27.02 31.53 39.27
N LYS A 293 -28.21 30.92 39.45
CA LYS A 293 -29.40 31.54 40.06
C LYS A 293 -29.11 32.01 41.50
N PRO A 294 -29.89 32.98 42.01
CA PRO A 294 -31.06 32.59 42.80
C PRO A 294 -32.39 33.20 42.28
N GLU A 295 -33.49 32.87 42.95
CA GLU A 295 -34.86 33.28 42.61
C GLU A 295 -35.36 34.37 43.56
N LYS A 296 -36.16 35.33 43.06
CA LYS A 296 -37.48 35.73 43.62
C LYS A 296 -38.09 36.97 42.97
N GLU A 297 -39.38 37.17 43.27
CA GLU A 297 -40.19 38.40 43.23
C GLU A 297 -39.77 39.52 42.25
N SER A 298 -40.43 39.70 41.10
CA SER A 298 -41.79 40.25 40.91
C SER A 298 -41.98 41.73 41.32
N ILE A 299 -42.07 42.62 40.32
CA ILE A 299 -42.97 43.78 40.26
C ILE A 299 -43.02 44.23 38.78
N GLN A 300 -44.24 44.43 38.25
CA GLN A 300 -44.54 45.26 37.08
C GLN A 300 -45.48 46.38 37.57
N PRO A 301 -45.56 47.54 36.89
CA PRO A 301 -46.59 47.66 35.84
C PRO A 301 -46.20 48.51 34.61
N LEU A 302 -46.99 48.37 33.54
CA LEU A 302 -47.10 49.35 32.45
C LEU A 302 -48.28 50.30 32.71
N ILE A 303 -48.16 51.56 32.29
CA ILE A 303 -49.25 52.52 32.03
C ILE A 303 -48.74 53.41 30.87
N SER A 304 -49.43 53.68 29.76
CA SER A 304 -50.74 53.25 29.21
C SER A 304 -50.62 53.14 27.65
N ASN A 305 -51.59 52.75 26.80
CA ASN A 305 -53.06 52.78 26.85
C ASN A 305 -53.73 51.44 26.43
N ASP A 306 -55.05 51.39 26.66
CA ASP A 306 -55.99 50.26 26.73
C ASP A 306 -56.91 50.20 25.45
N PRO A 307 -57.97 49.36 25.28
CA PRO A 307 -58.46 48.25 26.12
C PRO A 307 -59.01 46.97 25.38
N LYS A 308 -59.48 45.99 26.18
CA LYS A 308 -60.42 44.84 25.87
C LYS A 308 -59.79 43.60 25.18
N LYS A 309 -59.78 42.40 25.81
CA LYS A 309 -60.89 41.41 26.12
C LYS A 309 -61.35 40.64 24.85
N GLU A 310 -61.66 39.33 24.82
CA GLU A 310 -61.66 38.14 25.74
C GLU A 310 -61.92 36.87 24.85
N ASP A 311 -61.67 35.60 25.17
CA ASP A 311 -60.81 34.88 26.15
C ASP A 311 -60.80 33.34 25.84
N LEU A 312 -60.26 32.52 26.75
CA LEU A 312 -60.55 31.10 27.06
C LEU A 312 -59.95 29.95 26.23
N SER A 313 -59.06 29.22 26.94
CA SER A 313 -59.08 27.75 27.08
C SER A 313 -58.46 26.81 26.01
N SER A 314 -58.12 25.62 26.50
CA SER A 314 -57.74 24.40 25.76
C SER A 314 -58.67 23.27 26.25
N PRO A 315 -58.89 22.12 25.55
CA PRO A 315 -57.82 21.11 25.44
C PRO A 315 -57.93 20.06 24.27
N LYS A 316 -56.95 19.14 24.24
CA LYS A 316 -57.04 17.68 23.96
C LYS A 316 -57.93 17.10 22.82
N SER A 317 -57.22 16.43 21.89
CA SER A 317 -57.36 15.02 21.44
C SER A 317 -58.57 14.48 20.63
N GLN A 318 -58.17 13.68 19.64
CA GLN A 318 -58.82 12.47 19.07
C GLN A 318 -59.84 12.56 17.91
N ASP A 319 -59.67 11.57 17.03
CA ASP A 319 -60.64 10.82 16.24
C ASP A 319 -61.51 11.49 15.15
N SER A 320 -60.97 11.41 13.93
CA SER A 320 -61.47 10.48 12.87
C SER A 320 -62.10 11.06 11.59
N ARG A 321 -62.07 10.18 10.58
CA ARG A 321 -62.86 10.14 9.33
C ARG A 321 -62.57 11.16 8.22
N SER A 322 -62.60 10.60 7.01
CA SER A 322 -62.51 11.23 5.70
C SER A 322 -63.89 11.44 5.08
N LEU A 323 -64.10 12.58 4.41
CA LEU A 323 -65.06 12.88 3.32
C LEU A 323 -64.58 14.26 2.77
N SER A 324 -64.17 14.46 1.51
CA SER A 324 -64.79 14.30 0.18
C SER A 324 -65.49 15.57 -0.33
N GLU A 325 -65.16 16.01 -1.55
CA GLU A 325 -65.90 17.01 -2.38
C GLU A 325 -65.90 18.47 -1.83
N ARG A 326 -66.10 19.57 -2.61
CA ARG A 326 -66.04 19.83 -4.08
C ARG A 326 -65.95 21.35 -4.34
N LYS A 327 -65.14 21.77 -5.34
CA LYS A 327 -65.24 23.07 -6.09
C LYS A 327 -65.01 24.33 -5.19
N SER A 328 -64.87 25.57 -5.70
CA SER A 328 -65.09 26.14 -7.04
C SER A 328 -64.09 27.24 -7.46
N LYS A 329 -64.03 27.44 -8.79
CA LYS A 329 -63.46 28.55 -9.60
C LYS A 329 -63.47 29.94 -8.93
N VAL A 330 -62.50 30.82 -9.24
CA VAL A 330 -62.49 31.82 -10.36
C VAL A 330 -61.03 32.35 -10.50
N SER A 331 -60.47 32.85 -11.63
CA SER A 331 -61.00 33.70 -12.73
C SER A 331 -60.33 33.47 -14.12
N LYS A 332 -60.33 34.52 -14.97
CA LYS A 332 -59.65 34.75 -16.27
C LYS A 332 -58.28 35.47 -16.04
N SER A 333 -57.38 35.73 -17.00
CA SER A 333 -57.49 35.98 -18.46
C SER A 333 -56.20 35.68 -19.26
N GLU A 334 -56.23 35.87 -20.58
CA GLU A 334 -55.13 35.62 -21.53
C GLU A 334 -54.73 36.87 -22.36
N LYS A 335 -53.46 36.91 -22.82
CA LYS A 335 -52.99 37.43 -24.15
C LYS A 335 -53.16 38.95 -24.46
N ASN A 336 -52.48 39.57 -25.45
CA ASN A 336 -51.61 39.08 -26.54
C ASN A 336 -50.60 40.13 -27.08
N ILE A 337 -49.50 39.67 -27.69
CA ILE A 337 -48.78 40.20 -28.91
C ILE A 337 -48.24 41.66 -28.99
N MET A 338 -46.95 41.79 -29.35
CA MET A 338 -46.50 42.57 -30.53
C MET A 338 -45.18 42.00 -31.12
N ILE A 339 -44.77 42.41 -32.34
CA ILE A 339 -43.78 41.72 -33.21
C ILE A 339 -42.85 42.72 -33.96
N THR A 340 -41.55 42.42 -34.05
CA THR A 340 -40.53 42.79 -35.09
C THR A 340 -39.36 41.78 -34.96
N GLY A 341 -38.47 41.44 -35.92
CA GLY A 341 -38.08 41.97 -37.24
C GLY A 341 -36.61 42.49 -37.17
N LYS A 342 -35.62 42.18 -38.03
CA LYS A 342 -35.42 41.42 -39.31
C LYS A 342 -33.88 41.09 -39.40
N GLN A 343 -33.15 40.48 -40.38
CA GLN A 343 -33.30 39.89 -41.73
C GLN A 343 -32.01 39.04 -42.04
N ALA A 344 -32.03 38.17 -43.08
CA ALA A 344 -30.88 37.72 -43.93
C ALA A 344 -29.78 36.80 -43.33
N ASP A 345 -29.11 35.89 -44.07
CA ASP A 345 -29.45 35.19 -45.34
C ASP A 345 -28.57 33.91 -45.50
N ASP A 346 -28.84 33.10 -46.55
CA ASP A 346 -28.11 31.92 -47.07
C ASP A 346 -27.92 30.67 -46.15
N GLY A 347 -28.23 29.44 -46.56
CA GLY A 347 -28.97 29.01 -47.76
C GLY A 347 -28.93 27.50 -48.05
N VAL A 348 -30.11 26.93 -48.40
CA VAL A 348 -30.35 25.90 -49.45
C VAL A 348 -29.69 24.49 -49.34
N LEU A 349 -30.34 23.34 -49.55
CA LEU A 349 -31.71 22.74 -49.63
C LEU A 349 -31.47 21.18 -49.56
N LEU A 350 -32.34 20.14 -49.61
CA LEU A 350 -33.77 19.78 -49.82
C LEU A 350 -34.08 18.56 -48.86
N ARG A 351 -35.28 18.02 -48.56
CA ARG A 351 -36.71 18.37 -48.79
C ARG A 351 -37.66 17.61 -47.82
N ASP A 352 -38.89 18.14 -47.72
CA ASP A 352 -40.27 17.57 -47.68
C ASP A 352 -40.50 16.04 -47.79
N SER A 353 -41.61 15.43 -47.29
CA SER A 353 -42.89 15.91 -46.71
C SER A 353 -43.41 14.91 -45.63
N GLY A 354 -44.20 15.24 -44.59
CA GLY A 354 -45.64 15.63 -44.60
C GLY A 354 -46.55 14.37 -44.42
N THR A 355 -47.63 14.31 -43.62
CA THR A 355 -48.60 15.31 -43.10
C THR A 355 -49.22 14.93 -41.72
N GLN A 356 -50.33 15.56 -41.28
CA GLN A 356 -50.96 15.48 -39.94
C GLN A 356 -52.39 14.89 -39.93
N ALA A 357 -52.79 14.29 -38.79
CA ALA A 357 -54.15 14.16 -38.21
C ALA A 357 -53.97 13.36 -36.88
N GLU A 358 -54.57 13.57 -35.69
CA GLU A 358 -55.65 14.36 -35.07
C GLU A 358 -56.31 13.46 -33.99
N LYS A 359 -56.56 14.01 -32.79
CA LYS A 359 -57.66 13.68 -31.83
C LYS A 359 -57.74 12.37 -30.98
N VAL A 360 -58.04 12.63 -29.69
CA VAL A 360 -58.96 11.92 -28.75
C VAL A 360 -58.40 10.91 -27.72
N LEU A 361 -59.21 10.70 -26.67
CA LEU A 361 -58.96 10.47 -25.26
C LEU A 361 -59.03 8.98 -24.79
N SER A 362 -58.23 8.67 -23.76
CA SER A 362 -58.64 8.01 -22.48
C SER A 362 -58.81 6.48 -22.30
N VAL A 363 -58.44 6.04 -21.07
CA VAL A 363 -58.95 4.91 -20.26
C VAL A 363 -58.63 3.44 -20.65
N VAL A 364 -57.61 2.89 -19.98
CA VAL A 364 -57.61 1.72 -19.04
C VAL A 364 -58.48 0.46 -19.32
N ASP A 365 -57.82 -0.69 -19.11
CA ASP A 365 -58.28 -2.09 -18.92
C ASP A 365 -58.88 -2.88 -20.10
N GLY A 366 -58.37 -4.11 -20.26
CA GLY A 366 -58.87 -5.12 -21.21
C GLY A 366 -57.77 -5.90 -21.94
N ALA A 367 -57.71 -7.22 -21.73
CA ALA A 367 -57.04 -8.18 -22.61
C ALA A 367 -58.10 -8.84 -23.54
N PRO A 368 -57.76 -9.58 -24.64
CA PRO A 368 -56.44 -10.15 -24.98
C PRO A 368 -56.02 -10.15 -26.48
N SER A 369 -54.79 -10.61 -26.72
CA SER A 369 -54.32 -11.40 -27.88
C SER A 369 -54.18 -10.79 -29.30
N GLN A 370 -53.10 -11.20 -29.99
CA GLN A 370 -52.72 -10.92 -31.38
C GLN A 370 -52.38 -9.43 -31.66
N ILE A 371 -51.52 -9.04 -32.61
CA ILE A 371 -50.78 -9.76 -33.67
C ILE A 371 -49.31 -9.32 -33.63
N PHE A 372 -48.35 -10.25 -33.80
CA PHE A 372 -47.03 -9.92 -34.38
C PHE A 372 -46.53 -11.10 -35.23
N ASN A 373 -46.00 -10.80 -36.43
CA ASN A 373 -45.79 -11.77 -37.50
C ASN A 373 -44.29 -12.10 -37.69
N PRO A 374 -43.79 -13.29 -37.29
CA PRO A 374 -42.35 -13.61 -37.24
C PRO A 374 -41.79 -14.12 -38.59
N SER A 375 -42.10 -13.47 -39.71
CA SER A 375 -41.80 -13.98 -41.07
C SER A 375 -40.97 -13.04 -41.96
N LYS A 376 -39.84 -12.52 -41.45
CA LYS A 376 -38.81 -11.88 -42.32
C LYS A 376 -37.35 -11.86 -41.87
N TRP A 377 -37.01 -12.31 -40.65
CA TRP A 377 -35.60 -12.33 -40.18
C TRP A 377 -34.87 -13.66 -40.40
N LEU A 378 -35.58 -14.72 -40.77
CA LEU A 378 -35.09 -16.12 -40.73
C LEU A 378 -34.46 -16.65 -42.04
N VAL A 379 -34.13 -15.79 -43.01
CA VAL A 379 -33.62 -16.24 -44.34
C VAL A 379 -32.12 -15.97 -44.51
N ASN A 380 -31.61 -14.81 -44.10
CA ASN A 380 -30.22 -14.40 -44.39
C ASN A 380 -29.16 -14.91 -43.38
N LYS A 381 -29.33 -16.14 -42.85
CA LYS A 381 -28.29 -16.80 -42.04
C LYS A 381 -28.18 -18.33 -42.22
N LEU A 382 -28.82 -18.89 -43.25
CA LEU A 382 -28.69 -20.30 -43.64
C LEU A 382 -27.94 -20.50 -44.98
N ALA A 383 -27.18 -19.48 -45.40
CA ALA A 383 -26.33 -19.49 -46.60
C ALA A 383 -24.84 -19.26 -46.29
N GLY A 384 -24.40 -19.63 -45.07
CA GLY A 384 -22.98 -19.69 -44.70
C GLY A 384 -22.49 -21.13 -44.75
N ASP A 385 -21.76 -21.49 -45.81
CA ASP A 385 -21.15 -22.82 -46.00
C ASP A 385 -19.89 -22.98 -45.12
N ASP A 386 -20.07 -22.87 -43.79
CA ASP A 386 -19.03 -23.16 -42.80
C ASP A 386 -18.74 -24.67 -42.81
N LYS A 387 -17.83 -25.06 -43.70
CA LYS A 387 -17.23 -26.39 -43.78
C LYS A 387 -16.43 -26.66 -42.50
N ASN A 388 -17.14 -27.12 -41.49
CA ASN A 388 -16.65 -27.52 -40.18
C ASN A 388 -15.60 -28.65 -40.33
N THR A 389 -14.33 -28.28 -40.53
CA THR A 389 -13.22 -29.22 -40.72
C THR A 389 -13.00 -30.01 -39.44
N LEU A 390 -13.25 -31.32 -39.49
CA LEU A 390 -13.04 -32.22 -38.35
C LEU A 390 -11.58 -32.14 -37.88
N SER A 391 -11.39 -31.76 -36.61
CA SER A 391 -10.09 -31.49 -35.98
C SER A 391 -9.87 -32.42 -34.79
N GLY A 392 -8.65 -32.42 -34.24
CA GLY A 392 -8.26 -33.27 -33.12
C GLY A 392 -7.79 -34.68 -33.54
N PRO A 393 -7.46 -35.55 -32.55
CA PRO A 393 -6.89 -36.87 -32.78
C PRO A 393 -7.91 -37.87 -33.34
N ASP A 394 -7.41 -38.91 -34.02
CA ASP A 394 -8.22 -40.04 -34.46
C ASP A 394 -8.55 -40.97 -33.27
N VAL A 395 -9.83 -41.10 -32.96
CA VAL A 395 -10.38 -41.91 -31.86
C VAL A 395 -11.15 -43.09 -32.44
N LYS A 396 -10.83 -44.30 -31.96
CA LYS A 396 -11.42 -45.54 -32.48
C LYS A 396 -12.82 -45.75 -31.90
N VAL A 397 -13.78 -46.02 -32.78
CA VAL A 397 -15.15 -46.39 -32.41
C VAL A 397 -15.40 -47.83 -32.85
N ARG A 398 -15.97 -48.64 -31.96
CA ARG A 398 -16.28 -50.04 -32.24
C ARG A 398 -17.54 -50.49 -31.51
N LEU A 399 -18.43 -51.17 -32.23
CA LEU A 399 -19.63 -51.78 -31.68
C LEU A 399 -19.36 -53.27 -31.44
N LEU A 400 -19.58 -53.74 -30.22
CA LEU A 400 -19.68 -55.16 -29.91
C LEU A 400 -21.17 -55.52 -29.82
N LYS A 401 -21.59 -56.52 -30.59
CA LYS A 401 -22.95 -57.09 -30.48
C LYS A 401 -22.90 -58.34 -29.63
N ASN A 402 -23.89 -58.49 -28.74
CA ASN A 402 -24.08 -59.66 -27.89
C ASN A 402 -25.59 -59.90 -27.73
N ASN A 403 -26.01 -61.14 -27.49
CA ASN A 403 -27.42 -61.56 -27.60
C ASN A 403 -28.40 -60.76 -26.71
N ASN A 404 -27.90 -60.11 -25.63
CA ASN A 404 -28.72 -59.35 -24.68
C ASN A 404 -28.42 -57.82 -24.68
N VAL A 405 -27.29 -57.37 -25.23
CA VAL A 405 -26.82 -55.96 -25.17
C VAL A 405 -25.90 -55.65 -26.37
N ASP A 406 -26.16 -54.54 -27.07
CA ASP A 406 -25.22 -53.95 -28.04
C ASP A 406 -24.38 -52.87 -27.33
N SER A 407 -23.04 -53.02 -27.29
CA SER A 407 -22.12 -52.13 -26.56
C SER A 407 -21.26 -51.29 -27.52
N LEU A 408 -21.45 -49.97 -27.51
CA LEU A 408 -20.64 -49.02 -28.29
C LEU A 408 -19.45 -48.54 -27.45
N PHE A 409 -18.23 -48.84 -27.90
CA PHE A 409 -16.99 -48.36 -27.30
C PHE A 409 -16.43 -47.16 -28.07
N VAL A 410 -15.97 -46.15 -27.34
CA VAL A 410 -15.22 -44.99 -27.86
C VAL A 410 -13.89 -44.92 -27.11
N ASP A 411 -12.83 -45.39 -27.76
CA ASP A 411 -11.54 -45.70 -27.13
C ASP A 411 -10.60 -44.48 -27.12
N TRP A 412 -10.76 -43.59 -26.13
CA TRP A 412 -9.95 -42.38 -25.95
C TRP A 412 -8.59 -42.66 -25.29
N GLY A 413 -7.55 -41.91 -25.69
CA GLY A 413 -6.21 -41.96 -25.09
C GLY A 413 -6.00 -41.08 -23.84
N LYS A 414 -7.02 -40.36 -23.38
CA LYS A 414 -7.03 -39.52 -22.17
C LYS A 414 -8.42 -39.53 -21.55
N ASP A 415 -8.53 -39.06 -20.30
CA ASP A 415 -9.82 -38.75 -19.70
C ASP A 415 -10.51 -37.59 -20.43
N VAL A 416 -11.72 -37.83 -20.92
CA VAL A 416 -12.58 -36.85 -21.60
C VAL A 416 -13.96 -36.86 -20.96
N PRO A 417 -14.57 -35.71 -20.62
CA PRO A 417 -15.94 -35.65 -20.13
C PRO A 417 -16.94 -35.93 -21.27
N ALA A 418 -18.03 -36.64 -20.96
CA ALA A 418 -19.05 -37.02 -21.93
C ALA A 418 -20.47 -36.63 -21.50
N ALA A 419 -21.39 -36.56 -22.46
CA ALA A 419 -22.83 -36.51 -22.27
C ALA A 419 -23.50 -37.53 -23.20
N VAL A 420 -24.47 -38.29 -22.70
CA VAL A 420 -25.15 -39.37 -23.42
C VAL A 420 -26.65 -39.31 -23.15
N PHE A 421 -27.44 -39.18 -24.21
CA PHE A 421 -28.89 -39.04 -24.15
C PHE A 421 -29.54 -39.54 -25.45
N THR A 422 -30.87 -39.67 -25.42
CA THR A 422 -31.68 -40.17 -26.55
C THR A 422 -32.73 -39.15 -26.93
N ARG A 423 -32.81 -38.76 -28.21
CA ARG A 423 -33.68 -37.70 -28.70
C ARG A 423 -34.10 -37.98 -30.14
N ALA A 424 -35.39 -37.81 -30.44
CA ALA A 424 -35.98 -38.03 -31.78
C ALA A 424 -35.58 -39.35 -32.47
N GLY A 425 -35.51 -40.46 -31.73
CA GLY A 425 -35.10 -41.77 -32.26
C GLY A 425 -33.59 -41.95 -32.47
N ASN A 426 -32.77 -41.00 -32.04
CA ASN A 426 -31.31 -41.04 -32.13
C ASN A 426 -30.65 -41.07 -30.75
N LEU A 427 -29.60 -41.86 -30.62
CA LEU A 427 -28.59 -41.76 -29.57
C LEU A 427 -27.64 -40.61 -29.89
N TRP A 428 -27.40 -39.76 -28.90
CA TRP A 428 -26.36 -38.75 -28.89
C TRP A 428 -25.26 -39.19 -27.91
N VAL A 429 -24.01 -39.20 -28.37
CA VAL A 429 -22.81 -39.38 -27.53
C VAL A 429 -21.88 -38.19 -27.79
N VAL A 430 -21.80 -37.26 -26.85
CA VAL A 430 -21.12 -35.97 -27.01
C VAL A 430 -19.92 -35.88 -26.07
N PHE A 431 -18.78 -35.41 -26.56
CA PHE A 431 -17.53 -35.31 -25.81
C PHE A 431 -17.03 -33.86 -25.75
N GLY A 432 -16.49 -33.45 -24.61
CA GLY A 432 -15.95 -32.10 -24.35
C GLY A 432 -14.59 -31.79 -24.98
N GLU A 433 -14.24 -32.48 -26.06
CA GLU A 433 -12.96 -32.43 -26.77
C GLU A 433 -13.22 -32.63 -28.27
N GLU A 434 -12.43 -31.98 -29.13
CA GLU A 434 -12.49 -32.15 -30.58
C GLU A 434 -11.71 -33.40 -31.00
N ALA A 435 -12.29 -34.24 -31.86
CA ALA A 435 -11.67 -35.47 -32.37
C ALA A 435 -12.21 -35.89 -33.74
N ARG A 436 -11.57 -36.88 -34.37
CA ARG A 436 -12.04 -37.59 -35.56
C ARG A 436 -12.42 -39.02 -35.16
N PHE A 437 -13.62 -39.48 -35.51
CA PHE A 437 -14.05 -40.84 -35.16
C PHE A 437 -13.89 -41.80 -36.34
N ASP A 438 -13.14 -42.90 -36.14
CA ASP A 438 -13.14 -44.02 -37.09
C ASP A 438 -14.48 -44.76 -37.00
N LEU A 439 -15.46 -44.31 -37.79
CA LEU A 439 -16.78 -44.93 -37.90
C LEU A 439 -16.82 -46.07 -38.94
N SER A 440 -15.75 -46.34 -39.68
CA SER A 440 -15.74 -47.30 -40.80
C SER A 440 -16.23 -48.70 -40.41
N ARG A 441 -15.89 -49.12 -39.18
CA ARG A 441 -16.22 -50.42 -38.59
C ARG A 441 -17.67 -50.55 -38.13
N VAL A 442 -18.38 -49.44 -37.94
CA VAL A 442 -19.78 -49.42 -37.46
C VAL A 442 -20.78 -48.98 -38.54
N GLN A 443 -20.33 -48.21 -39.53
CA GLN A 443 -21.20 -47.60 -40.55
C GLN A 443 -21.81 -48.61 -41.54
N ASN A 444 -21.18 -49.78 -41.74
CA ASN A 444 -21.69 -50.84 -42.61
C ASN A 444 -22.75 -51.76 -41.97
N LEU A 445 -23.09 -51.59 -40.69
CA LEU A 445 -23.93 -52.51 -39.91
C LEU A 445 -25.45 -52.28 -40.11
N LYS A 446 -25.95 -52.42 -41.35
CA LYS A 446 -27.34 -52.14 -41.76
C LYS A 446 -28.46 -52.99 -41.09
N LYS A 447 -28.13 -53.92 -40.19
CA LYS A 447 -29.10 -54.68 -39.37
C LYS A 447 -28.61 -54.72 -37.92
N GLY A 448 -29.35 -54.13 -36.99
CA GLY A 448 -28.99 -54.07 -35.57
C GLY A 448 -29.89 -53.13 -34.76
N ILE A 449 -29.60 -53.04 -33.46
CA ILE A 449 -30.34 -52.19 -32.51
C ILE A 449 -29.95 -50.70 -32.66
N ILE A 450 -28.76 -50.45 -33.21
CA ILE A 450 -28.18 -49.15 -33.54
C ILE A 450 -27.61 -49.14 -34.97
N GLY A 451 -27.72 -48.01 -35.67
CA GLY A 451 -27.24 -47.82 -37.03
C GLY A 451 -27.12 -46.33 -37.42
N ASP A 452 -27.00 -46.05 -38.73
CA ASP A 452 -26.94 -44.71 -39.33
C ASP A 452 -25.95 -43.74 -38.63
N PHE A 453 -24.77 -44.24 -38.22
CA PHE A 453 -23.74 -43.47 -37.52
C PHE A 453 -23.25 -42.26 -38.35
N ARG A 454 -23.27 -41.08 -37.72
CA ARG A 454 -22.77 -39.81 -38.24
C ARG A 454 -21.93 -39.10 -37.16
N GLN A 455 -20.82 -38.50 -37.55
CA GLN A 455 -20.09 -37.56 -36.71
C GLN A 455 -20.61 -36.14 -36.94
N LEU A 456 -20.82 -35.39 -35.85
CA LEU A 456 -21.15 -33.97 -35.88
C LEU A 456 -19.99 -33.19 -35.25
N SER A 457 -19.43 -32.25 -36.01
CA SER A 457 -18.55 -31.21 -35.44
C SER A 457 -19.40 -30.23 -34.64
N VAL A 458 -18.99 -29.95 -33.40
CA VAL A 458 -19.68 -29.01 -32.51
C VAL A 458 -18.63 -28.13 -31.83
N LYS A 459 -18.92 -26.84 -31.66
CA LYS A 459 -17.90 -25.86 -31.27
C LYS A 459 -17.32 -26.18 -29.88
N GLY A 460 -16.04 -26.57 -29.82
CA GLY A 460 -15.37 -26.96 -28.58
C GLY A 460 -15.65 -28.40 -28.12
N GLY A 461 -16.07 -29.30 -29.01
CA GLY A 461 -16.30 -30.70 -28.72
C GLY A 461 -16.52 -31.55 -29.97
N THR A 462 -17.03 -32.77 -29.81
CA THR A 462 -17.46 -33.60 -30.94
C THR A 462 -18.59 -34.54 -30.52
N ALA A 463 -19.58 -34.76 -31.39
CA ALA A 463 -20.67 -35.69 -31.13
C ALA A 463 -20.72 -36.83 -32.15
N ILE A 464 -21.11 -38.02 -31.67
CA ILE A 464 -21.61 -39.12 -32.49
C ILE A 464 -23.14 -39.09 -32.38
N LEU A 465 -23.80 -39.04 -33.54
CA LEU A 465 -25.23 -39.25 -33.68
C LEU A 465 -25.44 -40.62 -34.33
N ALA A 466 -26.34 -41.44 -33.78
CA ALA A 466 -26.67 -42.74 -34.34
C ALA A 466 -28.15 -43.05 -34.12
N LYS A 467 -28.81 -43.63 -35.12
CA LYS A 467 -30.22 -44.01 -35.05
C LYS A 467 -30.37 -45.28 -34.23
N ILE A 468 -31.36 -45.32 -33.34
CA ILE A 468 -31.63 -46.48 -32.47
C ILE A 468 -33.06 -47.00 -32.67
N ALA A 469 -33.26 -48.30 -32.44
CA ALA A 469 -34.58 -48.90 -32.47
C ALA A 469 -35.48 -48.35 -31.32
N PRO A 470 -36.81 -48.30 -31.51
CA PRO A 470 -37.74 -47.89 -30.45
C PRO A 470 -37.63 -48.76 -29.18
N GLY A 471 -37.83 -48.15 -28.01
CA GLY A 471 -37.76 -48.83 -26.71
C GLY A 471 -36.35 -49.09 -26.15
N ILE A 472 -35.31 -48.71 -26.90
CA ILE A 472 -33.91 -48.90 -26.49
C ILE A 472 -33.39 -47.70 -25.71
N SER A 473 -32.62 -47.98 -24.64
CA SER A 473 -32.02 -46.96 -23.78
C SER A 473 -30.54 -47.24 -23.47
N PRO A 474 -29.66 -46.22 -23.50
CA PRO A 474 -28.29 -46.34 -23.03
C PRO A 474 -28.20 -46.42 -21.50
N ALA A 475 -27.23 -47.18 -21.02
CA ALA A 475 -26.49 -46.85 -19.80
C ALA A 475 -25.01 -46.69 -20.15
N VAL A 476 -24.23 -46.05 -19.28
CA VAL A 476 -22.86 -45.59 -19.60
C VAL A 476 -21.89 -46.05 -18.53
N TRP A 477 -20.74 -46.59 -18.94
CA TRP A 477 -19.64 -46.93 -18.05
C TRP A 477 -18.30 -46.68 -18.75
N ARG A 478 -17.18 -47.02 -18.10
CA ARG A 478 -15.82 -46.85 -18.65
C ARG A 478 -14.97 -48.09 -18.43
N LYS A 479 -14.10 -48.38 -19.41
CA LYS A 479 -13.04 -49.39 -19.30
C LYS A 479 -11.69 -48.71 -19.47
N GLY A 480 -11.10 -48.28 -18.36
CA GLY A 480 -9.99 -47.33 -18.41
C GLY A 480 -10.47 -45.97 -18.94
N SER A 481 -9.75 -45.40 -19.91
CA SER A 481 -10.14 -44.16 -20.59
C SER A 481 -11.21 -44.35 -21.68
N SER A 482 -11.51 -45.59 -22.09
CA SER A 482 -12.58 -45.88 -23.05
C SER A 482 -13.96 -45.68 -22.42
N TRP A 483 -14.81 -44.87 -23.07
CA TRP A 483 -16.24 -44.80 -22.74
C TRP A 483 -16.99 -45.96 -23.40
N VAL A 484 -17.96 -46.53 -22.68
CA VAL A 484 -18.82 -47.62 -23.16
C VAL A 484 -20.27 -47.22 -22.97
N VAL A 485 -21.08 -47.38 -24.03
CA VAL A 485 -22.52 -47.11 -24.03
C VAL A 485 -23.26 -48.40 -24.37
N ASP A 486 -23.93 -48.96 -23.37
CA ASP A 486 -24.65 -50.23 -23.47
C ASP A 486 -26.12 -50.01 -23.82
N LEU A 487 -26.55 -50.56 -24.95
CA LEU A 487 -27.88 -50.39 -25.51
C LEU A 487 -28.70 -51.67 -25.32
N SER A 488 -29.84 -51.53 -24.64
CA SER A 488 -30.80 -52.61 -24.42
C SER A 488 -32.21 -52.07 -24.21
N ALA A 489 -33.21 -52.97 -24.25
CA ALA A 489 -34.62 -52.65 -24.04
C ALA A 489 -34.91 -52.35 -22.56
N ARG A 490 -34.48 -51.18 -22.10
CA ARG A 490 -34.63 -50.67 -20.74
C ARG A 490 -35.05 -49.19 -20.75
N ILE A 491 -35.10 -48.58 -19.57
CA ILE A 491 -35.55 -47.20 -19.35
C ILE A 491 -34.32 -46.34 -18.95
N THR A 492 -33.92 -45.36 -19.77
CA THR A 492 -32.70 -44.53 -19.59
C THR A 492 -32.59 -43.96 -18.18
N ARG A 493 -31.69 -44.48 -17.35
CA ARG A 493 -31.53 -44.04 -15.97
C ARG A 493 -30.04 -43.91 -15.64
N PRO A 494 -29.60 -42.74 -15.12
CA PRO A 494 -28.28 -42.61 -14.52
C PRO A 494 -28.26 -43.31 -13.16
N ASP A 495 -27.10 -43.81 -12.75
CA ASP A 495 -26.94 -44.41 -11.41
C ASP A 495 -27.07 -43.32 -10.32
N VAL A 496 -26.66 -42.09 -10.61
CA VAL A 496 -26.87 -40.90 -9.75
C VAL A 496 -27.56 -39.78 -10.53
N ASP A 497 -28.73 -39.37 -10.02
CA ASP A 497 -29.56 -38.28 -10.56
C ASP A 497 -28.96 -36.93 -10.12
N LEU A 498 -28.83 -35.97 -11.04
CA LEU A 498 -28.30 -34.64 -10.75
C LEU A 498 -29.31 -33.81 -9.92
N GLU A 499 -28.89 -33.23 -8.79
CA GLU A 499 -29.73 -32.35 -7.97
C GLU A 499 -29.84 -30.95 -8.58
N LEU A 500 -31.01 -30.32 -8.44
CA LEU A 500 -31.32 -28.98 -8.95
C LEU A 500 -31.81 -28.09 -7.82
N VAL A 501 -31.24 -26.90 -7.71
CA VAL A 501 -31.57 -25.90 -6.69
C VAL A 501 -32.04 -24.61 -7.37
N THR A 502 -33.26 -24.18 -7.09
CA THR A 502 -33.73 -22.82 -7.46
C THR A 502 -33.17 -21.80 -6.47
N GLN A 503 -32.61 -20.70 -7.00
CA GLN A 503 -32.07 -19.57 -6.22
C GLN A 503 -32.76 -18.29 -6.70
N GLN A 504 -33.41 -17.54 -5.81
CA GLN A 504 -34.20 -16.34 -6.17
C GLN A 504 -33.46 -15.01 -5.99
N THR A 505 -32.47 -14.95 -5.10
CA THR A 505 -31.87 -13.70 -4.60
C THR A 505 -30.35 -13.63 -4.82
N SER A 506 -29.88 -14.08 -5.99
CA SER A 506 -28.50 -13.85 -6.44
C SER A 506 -28.32 -12.42 -6.95
N PRO A 507 -27.11 -11.80 -6.84
CA PRO A 507 -26.78 -10.53 -7.49
C PRO A 507 -27.00 -10.51 -9.01
N GLN A 508 -27.08 -11.67 -9.65
CA GLN A 508 -27.27 -11.81 -11.09
C GLN A 508 -28.74 -12.08 -11.49
N GLY A 509 -29.68 -11.89 -10.54
CA GLY A 509 -31.07 -12.31 -10.69
C GLY A 509 -31.30 -13.79 -10.37
N PRO A 510 -32.55 -14.27 -10.34
CA PRO A 510 -32.83 -15.67 -10.07
C PRO A 510 -32.16 -16.63 -11.08
N ARG A 511 -31.78 -17.81 -10.62
CA ARG A 511 -31.13 -18.86 -11.43
C ARG A 511 -31.53 -20.26 -10.97
N VAL A 512 -31.35 -21.25 -11.85
CA VAL A 512 -31.37 -22.67 -11.48
C VAL A 512 -29.93 -23.17 -11.47
N PHE A 513 -29.52 -23.78 -10.37
CA PHE A 513 -28.19 -24.36 -10.21
C PHE A 513 -28.29 -25.88 -10.21
N VAL A 514 -27.58 -26.55 -11.12
CA VAL A 514 -27.49 -28.02 -11.15
C VAL A 514 -26.18 -28.43 -10.51
N LEU A 515 -26.25 -29.17 -9.39
CA LEU A 515 -25.07 -29.63 -8.66
C LEU A 515 -24.37 -30.75 -9.43
N ALA A 516 -23.07 -30.58 -9.73
CA ALA A 516 -22.30 -31.54 -10.52
C ALA A 516 -20.80 -31.43 -10.27
N ASP A 517 -20.09 -32.55 -10.40
CA ASP A 517 -18.64 -32.68 -10.25
C ASP A 517 -17.94 -33.00 -11.59
N GLY A 518 -16.67 -32.60 -11.74
CA GLY A 518 -15.85 -32.88 -12.93
C GLY A 518 -16.43 -32.35 -14.24
N ILE A 519 -17.00 -31.14 -14.20
CA ILE A 519 -17.77 -30.54 -15.30
C ILE A 519 -16.87 -30.08 -16.45
N GLY A 520 -17.21 -30.47 -17.69
CA GLY A 520 -16.56 -30.01 -18.91
C GLY A 520 -17.01 -28.61 -19.34
N LYS A 521 -16.41 -28.08 -20.42
CA LYS A 521 -16.98 -26.89 -21.10
C LYS A 521 -18.38 -27.24 -21.62
N TYR A 522 -19.34 -26.32 -21.51
CA TYR A 522 -20.60 -26.50 -22.23
C TYR A 522 -20.36 -26.37 -23.74
N ILE A 523 -21.12 -27.13 -24.49
CA ILE A 523 -21.18 -27.15 -25.94
C ILE A 523 -22.53 -26.60 -26.35
N GLU A 524 -22.54 -25.68 -27.32
CA GLU A 524 -23.77 -25.23 -27.97
C GLU A 524 -23.89 -25.90 -29.35
N THR A 525 -25.07 -26.43 -29.66
CA THR A 525 -25.35 -27.07 -30.94
C THR A 525 -26.84 -26.96 -31.30
N TYR A 526 -27.21 -27.44 -32.48
CA TYR A 526 -28.59 -27.58 -32.94
C TYR A 526 -28.87 -29.06 -33.23
N ASP A 527 -30.06 -29.54 -32.90
CA ASP A 527 -30.49 -30.88 -33.28
C ASP A 527 -30.71 -30.95 -34.81
N PRO A 528 -29.97 -31.77 -35.58
CA PRO A 528 -30.09 -31.81 -37.04
C PRO A 528 -31.36 -32.52 -37.54
N VAL A 529 -32.20 -33.03 -36.64
CA VAL A 529 -33.50 -33.66 -36.95
C VAL A 529 -34.66 -32.81 -36.45
N VAL A 530 -34.53 -32.17 -35.27
CA VAL A 530 -35.59 -31.35 -34.65
C VAL A 530 -35.43 -29.85 -34.94
N GLY A 531 -34.22 -29.38 -35.25
CA GLY A 531 -33.91 -27.99 -35.60
C GLY A 531 -33.75 -27.03 -34.40
N ASP A 532 -34.00 -27.47 -33.17
CA ASP A 532 -33.90 -26.63 -31.98
C ASP A 532 -32.48 -26.61 -31.37
N ARG A 533 -32.17 -25.47 -30.72
CA ARG A 533 -30.90 -25.21 -30.04
C ARG A 533 -30.79 -26.06 -28.78
N LEU A 534 -29.59 -26.57 -28.48
CA LEU A 534 -29.29 -27.35 -27.29
C LEU A 534 -27.98 -26.86 -26.65
N PHE A 535 -27.99 -26.67 -25.34
CA PHE A 535 -26.78 -26.57 -24.53
C PHE A 535 -26.50 -27.93 -23.88
N ILE A 536 -25.31 -28.47 -24.09
CA ILE A 536 -24.90 -29.78 -23.62
C ILE A 536 -23.68 -29.60 -22.72
N VAL A 537 -23.73 -30.10 -21.49
CA VAL A 537 -22.61 -30.05 -20.55
C VAL A 537 -22.10 -31.47 -20.28
N PRO A 538 -20.98 -31.87 -20.90
CA PRO A 538 -20.31 -33.13 -20.60
C PRO A 538 -19.79 -33.18 -19.16
N LEU A 539 -19.90 -34.34 -18.52
CA LEU A 539 -19.39 -34.61 -17.17
C LEU A 539 -18.33 -35.73 -17.21
N SER A 540 -17.30 -35.59 -16.37
CA SER A 540 -16.21 -36.59 -16.23
C SER A 540 -16.58 -37.81 -15.36
N PRO A 541 -17.26 -37.66 -14.21
CA PRO A 541 -17.61 -38.79 -13.34
C PRO A 541 -18.69 -39.67 -13.98
N LEU A 542 -18.65 -40.97 -13.69
CA LEU A 542 -19.53 -41.96 -14.30
C LEU A 542 -20.99 -41.82 -13.86
N SER A 543 -21.89 -42.16 -14.79
CA SER A 543 -23.34 -42.31 -14.57
C SER A 543 -24.00 -41.12 -13.86
N ARG A 544 -23.50 -39.90 -14.13
CA ARG A 544 -24.06 -38.63 -13.65
C ARG A 544 -24.98 -38.06 -14.72
N GLY A 545 -26.28 -38.09 -14.52
CA GLY A 545 -27.25 -37.61 -15.51
C GLY A 545 -28.59 -37.25 -14.90
N LEU A 546 -29.62 -37.06 -15.72
CA LEU A 546 -30.96 -36.71 -15.26
C LEU A 546 -31.99 -37.80 -15.59
N LYS A 547 -32.54 -38.44 -14.56
CA LYS A 547 -33.47 -39.59 -14.61
C LYS A 547 -34.80 -39.28 -15.32
N MET A 548 -35.27 -38.03 -15.24
CA MET A 548 -36.54 -37.53 -15.78
C MET A 548 -36.36 -36.08 -16.22
N SER A 549 -36.96 -35.65 -17.33
CA SER A 549 -36.86 -34.24 -17.73
C SER A 549 -37.46 -33.29 -16.68
N ARG A 550 -37.03 -32.02 -16.72
CA ARG A 550 -37.49 -30.94 -15.84
C ARG A 550 -37.88 -29.75 -16.71
N LYS A 551 -39.17 -29.47 -16.82
CA LYS A 551 -39.71 -28.31 -17.53
C LYS A 551 -39.79 -27.11 -16.58
N PHE A 552 -39.26 -25.98 -17.02
CA PHE A 552 -39.39 -24.67 -16.40
C PHE A 552 -40.08 -23.73 -17.40
N ALA A 553 -40.47 -22.53 -16.98
CA ALA A 553 -41.18 -21.59 -17.85
C ALA A 553 -40.36 -21.15 -19.09
N GLN A 554 -39.02 -21.12 -18.97
CA GLN A 554 -38.10 -20.54 -19.97
C GLN A 554 -37.13 -21.56 -20.60
N PHE A 555 -37.13 -22.82 -20.13
CA PHE A 555 -36.27 -23.90 -20.65
C PHE A 555 -36.75 -25.28 -20.18
N GLU A 556 -36.28 -26.35 -20.82
CA GLU A 556 -36.44 -27.73 -20.36
C GLU A 556 -35.07 -28.41 -20.25
N ILE A 557 -34.80 -29.05 -19.12
CA ILE A 557 -33.65 -29.94 -18.98
C ILE A 557 -34.08 -31.34 -19.40
N LEU A 558 -33.40 -31.90 -20.40
CA LEU A 558 -33.71 -33.21 -20.96
C LEU A 558 -33.17 -34.34 -20.10
N ARG A 559 -33.82 -35.50 -20.24
CA ARG A 559 -33.37 -36.77 -19.64
C ARG A 559 -32.05 -37.23 -20.25
N SER A 560 -31.14 -37.74 -19.43
CA SER A 560 -29.83 -38.25 -19.85
C SER A 560 -29.38 -39.48 -19.06
N ALA A 561 -28.50 -40.30 -19.66
CA ALA A 561 -27.75 -41.34 -18.94
C ALA A 561 -26.43 -40.77 -18.38
N GLN A 562 -25.87 -39.77 -19.07
CA GLN A 562 -24.65 -39.06 -18.69
C GLN A 562 -24.76 -37.59 -19.12
N GLY A 563 -24.22 -36.66 -18.32
CA GLY A 563 -24.17 -35.23 -18.64
C GLY A 563 -25.51 -34.49 -18.45
N LEU A 564 -25.45 -33.16 -18.58
CA LEU A 564 -26.61 -32.27 -18.48
C LEU A 564 -26.96 -31.74 -19.88
N ILE A 565 -28.25 -31.75 -20.26
CA ILE A 565 -28.71 -31.21 -21.55
C ILE A 565 -29.88 -30.26 -21.31
N VAL A 566 -29.72 -29.01 -21.75
CA VAL A 566 -30.67 -27.91 -21.54
C VAL A 566 -31.17 -27.42 -22.89
N ARG A 567 -32.48 -27.51 -23.11
CA ARG A 567 -33.18 -26.89 -24.25
C ARG A 567 -33.74 -25.53 -23.83
N PRO A 568 -33.28 -24.40 -24.38
CA PRO A 568 -33.94 -23.11 -24.19
C PRO A 568 -35.36 -23.09 -24.77
N LEU A 569 -36.24 -22.32 -24.13
CA LEU A 569 -37.52 -21.88 -24.68
C LEU A 569 -37.54 -20.34 -24.89
N ILE A 570 -36.42 -19.66 -24.59
CA ILE A 570 -36.14 -18.24 -24.86
C ILE A 570 -34.72 -18.10 -25.42
N ASP A 571 -34.48 -17.11 -26.29
CA ASP A 571 -33.18 -16.93 -26.96
C ASP A 571 -32.03 -16.55 -25.99
N GLU A 572 -32.39 -15.89 -24.88
CA GLU A 572 -31.46 -15.29 -23.90
C GLU A 572 -30.94 -16.23 -22.82
N LEU A 573 -31.24 -17.54 -22.89
CA LEU A 573 -30.82 -18.47 -21.87
C LEU A 573 -29.29 -18.57 -21.83
N GLU A 574 -28.71 -18.33 -20.66
CA GLU A 574 -27.26 -18.33 -20.43
C GLU A 574 -26.85 -19.51 -19.52
N ILE A 575 -25.79 -20.21 -19.93
CA ILE A 575 -25.19 -21.33 -19.18
C ILE A 575 -23.82 -20.91 -18.66
N ARG A 576 -23.65 -20.86 -17.34
CA ARG A 576 -22.37 -20.59 -16.67
C ARG A 576 -21.90 -21.82 -15.91
N VAL A 577 -20.79 -22.42 -16.35
CA VAL A 577 -20.13 -23.53 -15.64
C VAL A 577 -19.36 -22.97 -14.43
N MET A 578 -19.58 -23.56 -13.26
CA MET A 578 -18.90 -23.27 -12.00
C MET A 578 -18.23 -24.56 -11.46
N PRO A 579 -17.32 -24.48 -10.47
CA PRO A 579 -16.59 -25.66 -9.97
C PRO A 579 -17.46 -26.74 -9.31
N ASP A 580 -18.65 -26.34 -8.87
CA ASP A 580 -19.62 -27.07 -8.05
C ASP A 580 -20.95 -27.35 -8.76
N GLY A 581 -21.13 -26.83 -9.98
CA GLY A 581 -22.37 -26.98 -10.70
C GLY A 581 -22.49 -26.13 -11.96
N VAL A 582 -23.66 -26.21 -12.59
CA VAL A 582 -24.02 -25.42 -13.77
C VAL A 582 -25.13 -24.44 -13.40
N ALA A 583 -24.84 -23.14 -13.50
CA ALA A 583 -25.85 -22.09 -13.36
C ALA A 583 -26.54 -21.84 -14.70
N ILE A 584 -27.86 -22.01 -14.71
CA ILE A 584 -28.77 -21.65 -15.80
C ILE A 584 -29.44 -20.32 -15.41
N THR A 585 -29.33 -19.29 -16.26
CA THR A 585 -29.92 -17.96 -16.02
C THR A 585 -30.42 -17.33 -17.33
N ALA A 586 -30.90 -16.09 -17.30
CA ALA A 586 -31.35 -15.34 -18.48
C ALA A 586 -30.98 -13.85 -18.36
N SER A 587 -30.39 -13.27 -19.41
CA SER A 587 -29.62 -12.03 -19.28
C SER A 587 -30.42 -10.72 -19.32
N GLN A 588 -31.55 -10.63 -20.05
CA GLN A 588 -32.36 -9.40 -20.11
C GLN A 588 -33.59 -9.46 -19.18
N PHE A 589 -34.13 -10.66 -18.94
CA PHE A 589 -35.33 -10.92 -18.11
C PHE A 589 -35.18 -10.75 -16.59
N LYS A 590 -34.14 -10.07 -16.08
CA LYS A 590 -33.81 -9.93 -14.65
C LYS A 590 -33.37 -11.25 -13.98
N GLY A 591 -33.02 -12.28 -14.75
CA GLY A 591 -32.85 -13.68 -14.31
C GLY A 591 -34.03 -14.55 -14.75
N LEU A 592 -34.22 -15.71 -14.10
CA LEU A 592 -35.29 -16.66 -14.42
C LEU A 592 -36.58 -16.46 -13.61
N GLU A 593 -37.72 -16.77 -14.20
CA GLU A 593 -38.99 -16.88 -13.49
C GLU A 593 -39.09 -18.27 -12.81
N VAL A 594 -38.64 -18.35 -11.55
CA VAL A 594 -38.59 -19.58 -10.75
C VAL A 594 -39.32 -19.46 -9.41
N SER A 595 -40.13 -20.47 -9.08
CA SER A 595 -40.85 -20.57 -7.81
C SER A 595 -39.90 -20.84 -6.63
N LYS A 596 -40.34 -20.46 -5.41
CA LYS A 596 -39.61 -20.76 -4.17
C LYS A 596 -39.48 -22.28 -3.97
N ARG A 597 -38.32 -22.73 -3.46
CA ARG A 597 -38.16 -24.09 -2.94
C ARG A 597 -39.14 -24.26 -1.78
N GLN A 598 -40.18 -25.06 -1.96
CA GLN A 598 -41.10 -25.41 -0.89
C GLN A 598 -40.34 -26.32 0.09
N ILE A 599 -39.92 -25.76 1.22
CA ILE A 599 -39.24 -26.51 2.28
C ILE A 599 -40.25 -27.45 2.91
N VAL A 600 -40.10 -28.75 2.66
CA VAL A 600 -40.89 -29.80 3.34
C VAL A 600 -40.32 -29.96 4.75
N SER A 601 -40.76 -29.08 5.64
CA SER A 601 -40.43 -29.12 7.07
C SER A 601 -41.06 -30.35 7.73
N GLY A 602 -40.31 -31.44 7.85
CA GLY A 602 -40.75 -32.62 8.60
C GLY A 602 -40.50 -33.99 7.96
N GLN A 603 -39.32 -34.24 7.38
CA GLN A 603 -38.83 -35.62 7.21
C GLN A 603 -37.35 -35.72 7.62
N THR A 604 -37.07 -36.59 8.59
CA THR A 604 -35.71 -37.01 8.95
C THR A 604 -35.19 -37.94 7.87
N ILE A 605 -34.35 -37.42 6.97
CA ILE A 605 -33.73 -38.19 5.88
C ILE A 605 -32.66 -39.13 6.45
N SER A 606 -33.11 -40.22 7.05
CA SER A 606 -32.29 -41.34 7.53
C SER A 606 -31.86 -42.21 6.34
N GLY A 607 -31.11 -41.61 5.42
CA GLY A 607 -30.80 -42.20 4.11
C GLY A 607 -29.99 -41.30 3.17
N GLY A 608 -29.11 -40.44 3.72
CA GLY A 608 -28.23 -39.61 2.91
C GLY A 608 -27.22 -40.44 2.11
N SER A 609 -27.31 -40.42 0.78
CA SER A 609 -26.29 -41.02 -0.08
C SER A 609 -24.96 -40.31 0.12
N GLN A 610 -23.93 -41.07 0.47
CA GLN A 610 -22.61 -40.55 0.79
C GLN A 610 -21.91 -40.07 -0.49
N ILE A 611 -21.74 -38.74 -0.63
CA ILE A 611 -20.88 -38.16 -1.66
C ILE A 611 -19.42 -38.37 -1.24
N ASP A 612 -18.64 -38.98 -2.12
CA ASP A 612 -17.26 -39.36 -1.80
C ASP A 612 -16.38 -38.13 -1.52
N GLY A 613 -15.58 -38.20 -0.45
CA GLY A 613 -14.68 -37.13 0.00
C GLY A 613 -15.28 -36.04 0.91
N LEU A 614 -16.60 -35.99 1.13
CA LEU A 614 -17.22 -35.03 2.06
C LEU A 614 -17.25 -35.56 3.51
N PRO A 615 -16.78 -34.81 4.52
CA PRO A 615 -16.89 -35.20 5.93
C PRO A 615 -18.34 -35.38 6.39
N LYS A 616 -18.57 -36.39 7.24
CA LYS A 616 -19.90 -36.69 7.82
C LYS A 616 -20.55 -35.45 8.44
N GLY A 617 -21.76 -35.14 7.98
CA GLY A 617 -22.56 -34.00 8.46
C GLY A 617 -22.45 -32.72 7.62
N LEU A 618 -21.81 -32.75 6.45
CA LEU A 618 -21.79 -31.65 5.48
C LEU A 618 -22.61 -32.01 4.23
N GLU A 619 -23.37 -31.04 3.73
CA GLU A 619 -24.21 -31.15 2.54
C GLU A 619 -23.48 -30.50 1.34
N PRO A 620 -23.69 -30.97 0.09
CA PRO A 620 -23.10 -30.32 -1.07
C PRO A 620 -23.58 -28.85 -1.17
N GLY A 621 -22.61 -27.94 -1.32
CA GLY A 621 -22.87 -26.49 -1.38
C GLY A 621 -23.05 -25.78 -0.03
N ARG A 622 -23.32 -26.48 1.09
CA ARG A 622 -23.45 -25.88 2.43
C ARG A 622 -22.31 -26.26 3.38
N ILE A 623 -21.91 -25.32 4.23
CA ILE A 623 -20.80 -25.46 5.16
C ILE A 623 -21.09 -24.86 6.56
N PHE A 624 -22.16 -24.05 6.69
CA PHE A 624 -22.66 -23.49 7.95
C PHE A 624 -24.12 -23.90 8.19
N ASN A 625 -24.35 -24.99 8.93
CA ASN A 625 -25.71 -25.39 9.34
C ASN A 625 -26.14 -24.63 10.61
N LEU A 626 -26.36 -23.31 10.48
CA LEU A 626 -26.58 -22.41 11.61
C LEU A 626 -27.92 -22.62 12.32
N GLU A 627 -28.88 -23.33 11.71
CA GLU A 627 -30.09 -23.80 12.37
C GLU A 627 -29.79 -24.91 13.39
N THR A 628 -29.23 -26.04 12.96
CA THR A 628 -28.90 -27.15 13.89
C THR A 628 -27.85 -26.75 14.93
N TRP A 629 -26.89 -25.89 14.58
CA TRP A 629 -25.87 -25.43 15.54
C TRP A 629 -26.45 -24.53 16.65
N ARG A 630 -27.59 -23.87 16.43
CA ARG A 630 -28.34 -23.17 17.50
C ARG A 630 -29.08 -24.13 18.43
N GLN A 631 -29.24 -25.40 18.04
CA GLN A 631 -29.94 -26.47 18.77
C GLN A 631 -31.34 -26.08 19.27
N ASN A 632 -32.02 -25.20 18.53
CA ASN A 632 -33.28 -24.53 18.89
C ASN A 632 -33.31 -23.84 20.26
N THR A 633 -32.15 -23.72 20.93
CA THR A 633 -31.99 -23.21 22.29
C THR A 633 -32.41 -21.74 22.36
N LYS A 634 -33.34 -21.41 23.25
CA LYS A 634 -33.78 -20.04 23.53
C LYS A 634 -32.67 -19.21 24.23
N PRO A 635 -32.79 -17.88 24.35
CA PRO A 635 -31.83 -17.06 25.10
C PRO A 635 -31.63 -17.51 26.56
N GLU A 636 -32.72 -17.87 27.25
CA GLU A 636 -32.76 -18.34 28.63
C GLU A 636 -32.06 -19.71 28.82
N GLU A 637 -32.24 -20.64 27.88
CA GLU A 637 -31.65 -21.98 27.87
C GLU A 637 -30.15 -21.99 27.53
N PHE A 638 -29.56 -20.83 27.17
CA PHE A 638 -28.18 -20.74 26.69
C PHE A 638 -27.15 -21.26 27.70
N LEU A 639 -27.34 -20.99 29.00
CA LEU A 639 -26.39 -21.40 30.04
C LEU A 639 -26.40 -22.92 30.25
N GLU A 640 -27.59 -23.54 30.26
CA GLU A 640 -27.78 -24.99 30.40
C GLU A 640 -27.18 -25.74 29.20
N MET A 641 -27.50 -25.31 27.97
CA MET A 641 -26.94 -25.90 26.75
C MET A 641 -25.42 -25.74 26.67
N LYS A 642 -24.89 -24.58 27.11
CA LYS A 642 -23.43 -24.38 27.24
C LYS A 642 -22.84 -25.38 28.25
N GLN A 643 -23.43 -25.52 29.44
CA GLN A 643 -22.93 -26.40 30.50
C GLN A 643 -22.96 -27.87 30.10
N SER A 644 -24.04 -28.35 29.47
CA SER A 644 -24.15 -29.76 29.04
C SER A 644 -23.08 -30.14 27.99
N ILE A 645 -22.78 -29.26 27.03
CA ILE A 645 -21.69 -29.50 26.07
C ILE A 645 -20.31 -29.39 26.77
N GLN A 646 -20.14 -28.49 27.76
CA GLN A 646 -18.91 -28.44 28.56
C GLN A 646 -18.71 -29.72 29.39
N GLN A 647 -19.78 -30.35 29.89
CA GLN A 647 -19.74 -31.66 30.56
C GLN A 647 -19.39 -32.79 29.57
N GLN A 648 -19.90 -32.76 28.34
CA GLN A 648 -19.47 -33.69 27.28
C GLN A 648 -17.97 -33.53 26.96
N ILE A 649 -17.42 -32.32 27.02
CA ILE A 649 -15.98 -32.06 26.82
C ILE A 649 -15.13 -32.61 27.97
N SER A 650 -15.60 -32.53 29.23
CA SER A 650 -14.84 -33.05 30.38
C SER A 650 -14.89 -34.57 30.49
N GLN A 651 -16.03 -35.19 30.19
CA GLN A 651 -16.21 -36.64 30.18
C GLN A 651 -15.53 -37.34 28.99
N ALA A 652 -15.34 -36.66 27.86
CA ALA A 652 -14.67 -37.24 26.69
C ALA A 652 -13.17 -37.51 26.95
N THR A 653 -12.66 -38.63 26.42
CA THR A 653 -11.22 -38.96 26.40
C THR A 653 -10.42 -37.94 25.57
N SER A 654 -9.10 -37.88 25.75
CA SER A 654 -8.22 -36.95 25.02
C SER A 654 -8.42 -36.97 23.50
N ILE A 655 -8.55 -38.18 22.92
CA ILE A 655 -8.75 -38.42 21.49
C ILE A 655 -10.18 -38.03 21.07
N ALA A 656 -11.21 -38.40 21.85
CA ALA A 656 -12.61 -38.10 21.52
C ALA A 656 -13.00 -36.61 21.69
N ARG A 657 -12.18 -35.82 22.40
CA ARG A 657 -12.52 -34.45 22.82
C ARG A 657 -12.66 -33.43 21.69
N GLY A 658 -12.14 -33.72 20.49
CA GLY A 658 -12.28 -32.84 19.32
C GLY A 658 -13.74 -32.55 18.96
N GLY A 659 -14.57 -33.60 18.84
CA GLY A 659 -15.99 -33.50 18.48
C GLY A 659 -16.80 -32.56 19.39
N PRO A 660 -16.86 -32.80 20.72
CA PRO A 660 -17.55 -31.92 21.65
C PRO A 660 -17.02 -30.48 21.68
N ARG A 661 -15.71 -30.26 21.49
CA ARG A 661 -15.13 -28.92 21.35
C ARG A 661 -15.65 -28.19 20.10
N LEU A 662 -15.74 -28.87 18.96
CA LEU A 662 -16.29 -28.27 17.74
C LEU A 662 -17.79 -27.97 17.90
N ARG A 663 -18.57 -28.87 18.51
CA ARG A 663 -20.00 -28.63 18.82
C ARG A 663 -20.18 -27.35 19.65
N LEU A 664 -19.34 -27.12 20.67
CA LEU A 664 -19.38 -25.90 21.47
C LEU A 664 -18.94 -24.65 20.67
N ALA A 665 -17.94 -24.78 19.78
CA ALA A 665 -17.51 -23.70 18.90
C ALA A 665 -18.59 -23.31 17.87
N GLN A 666 -19.25 -24.30 17.28
CA GLN A 666 -20.39 -24.13 16.38
C GLN A 666 -21.58 -23.46 17.09
N PHE A 667 -21.91 -23.92 18.31
CA PHE A 667 -22.93 -23.29 19.16
C PHE A 667 -22.60 -21.83 19.45
N TYR A 668 -21.39 -21.53 19.93
CA TYR A 668 -20.93 -20.15 20.16
C TYR A 668 -21.00 -19.29 18.90
N PHE A 669 -20.51 -19.76 17.75
CA PHE A 669 -20.58 -19.01 16.49
C PHE A 669 -22.03 -18.70 16.09
N SER A 670 -22.93 -19.69 16.20
CA SER A 670 -24.36 -19.55 15.89
C SER A 670 -25.08 -18.52 16.78
N LYS A 671 -24.50 -18.19 17.95
CA LYS A 671 -24.95 -17.16 18.90
C LYS A 671 -24.15 -15.86 18.79
N GLY A 672 -23.24 -15.72 17.81
CA GLY A 672 -22.40 -14.53 17.59
C GLY A 672 -21.10 -14.45 18.39
N LEU A 673 -20.80 -15.46 19.21
CA LEU A 673 -19.66 -15.50 20.15
C LEU A 673 -18.35 -15.94 19.44
N ALA A 674 -17.89 -15.09 18.52
CA ALA A 674 -16.76 -15.38 17.64
C ALA A 674 -15.40 -15.45 18.37
N ALA A 675 -15.24 -14.79 19.53
CA ALA A 675 -13.99 -14.83 20.30
C ALA A 675 -13.80 -16.19 20.99
N GLU A 676 -14.88 -16.69 21.59
CA GLU A 676 -15.02 -17.97 22.26
C GLU A 676 -14.90 -19.12 21.26
N THR A 677 -15.55 -18.96 20.09
CA THR A 677 -15.38 -19.84 18.92
C THR A 677 -13.91 -19.96 18.55
N MET A 678 -13.20 -18.83 18.38
CA MET A 678 -11.77 -18.83 18.04
C MET A 678 -10.87 -19.44 19.13
N GLY A 679 -11.25 -19.36 20.41
CA GLY A 679 -10.54 -20.04 21.50
C GLY A 679 -10.60 -21.56 21.37
N LEU A 680 -11.80 -22.10 21.11
CA LEU A 680 -12.01 -23.53 20.90
C LEU A 680 -11.38 -24.02 19.59
N LEU A 681 -11.52 -23.28 18.49
CA LEU A 681 -10.93 -23.63 17.20
C LEU A 681 -9.39 -23.66 17.23
N ARG A 682 -8.75 -22.78 18.02
CA ARG A 682 -7.31 -22.89 18.30
C ARG A 682 -6.98 -24.16 19.08
N THR A 683 -7.71 -24.41 20.17
CA THR A 683 -7.53 -25.62 20.98
C THR A 683 -7.68 -26.92 20.17
N ILE A 684 -8.59 -26.95 19.19
CA ILE A 684 -8.70 -28.03 18.21
C ILE A 684 -7.48 -28.05 17.29
N SER A 685 -7.12 -26.91 16.69
CA SER A 685 -5.95 -26.79 15.79
C SER A 685 -4.61 -27.17 16.44
N ASP A 686 -4.49 -27.01 17.76
CA ASP A 686 -3.29 -27.35 18.54
C ASP A 686 -3.29 -28.81 19.04
N SER A 687 -4.37 -29.59 18.86
CA SER A 687 -4.47 -30.97 19.37
C SER A 687 -5.12 -32.02 18.44
N ASP A 688 -5.67 -31.63 17.30
CA ASP A 688 -6.25 -32.52 16.29
C ASP A 688 -6.01 -31.97 14.87
N ASP A 689 -4.89 -32.40 14.28
CA ASP A 689 -4.35 -31.89 13.01
C ASP A 689 -5.23 -32.26 11.80
N GLU A 690 -5.97 -33.37 11.89
CA GLU A 690 -6.93 -33.82 10.88
C GLU A 690 -8.22 -32.98 10.95
N MET A 691 -8.78 -32.82 12.16
CA MET A 691 -9.96 -32.00 12.38
C MET A 691 -9.71 -30.53 12.00
N ALA A 692 -8.52 -30.01 12.24
CA ALA A 692 -8.09 -28.65 11.88
C ALA A 692 -8.15 -28.33 10.37
N ARG A 693 -8.09 -29.38 9.53
CA ARG A 693 -8.06 -29.33 8.06
C ARG A 693 -9.44 -29.51 7.42
N ARG A 694 -10.48 -29.85 8.18
CA ARG A 694 -11.85 -30.00 7.65
C ARG A 694 -12.36 -28.68 7.04
N PRO A 695 -13.14 -28.71 5.94
CA PRO A 695 -13.69 -27.50 5.33
C PRO A 695 -14.46 -26.63 6.32
N ASP A 696 -15.37 -27.22 7.10
CA ASP A 696 -16.20 -26.50 8.07
C ASP A 696 -15.38 -25.83 9.18
N VAL A 697 -14.33 -26.49 9.65
CA VAL A 697 -13.41 -25.94 10.67
C VAL A 697 -12.61 -24.74 10.12
N ILE A 698 -12.15 -24.80 8.87
CA ILE A 698 -11.45 -23.69 8.21
C ILE A 698 -12.42 -22.53 7.94
N ALA A 699 -13.61 -22.82 7.41
CA ALA A 699 -14.64 -21.81 7.13
C ALA A 699 -15.10 -21.11 8.41
N LEU A 700 -15.33 -21.86 9.49
CA LEU A 700 -15.71 -21.31 10.80
C LEU A 700 -14.61 -20.44 11.40
N ARG A 701 -13.34 -20.80 11.20
CA ARG A 701 -12.17 -19.98 11.59
C ARG A 701 -12.12 -18.68 10.79
N GLY A 702 -12.30 -18.74 9.47
CA GLY A 702 -12.34 -17.57 8.59
C GLY A 702 -13.49 -16.60 8.89
N ALA A 703 -14.72 -17.12 9.01
CA ALA A 703 -15.88 -16.32 9.37
C ALA A 703 -15.79 -15.72 10.79
N SER A 704 -15.24 -16.47 11.76
CA SER A 704 -15.00 -15.92 13.10
C SER A 704 -13.93 -14.82 13.09
N HIS A 705 -12.87 -14.96 12.29
CA HIS A 705 -11.91 -13.88 12.07
C HIS A 705 -12.57 -12.64 11.46
N PHE A 706 -13.49 -12.81 10.51
CA PHE A 706 -14.24 -11.72 9.90
C PHE A 706 -15.12 -10.98 10.92
N ILE A 707 -15.91 -11.70 11.73
CA ILE A 707 -16.76 -11.11 12.77
C ILE A 707 -15.92 -10.35 13.83
N LEU A 708 -14.70 -10.82 14.11
CA LEU A 708 -13.73 -10.14 14.99
C LEU A 708 -12.99 -8.95 14.34
N GLY A 709 -13.37 -8.52 13.13
CA GLY A 709 -12.75 -7.40 12.40
C GLY A 709 -11.36 -7.71 11.82
N ARG A 710 -10.94 -8.98 11.84
CA ARG A 710 -9.60 -9.44 11.42
C ARG A 710 -9.65 -9.87 9.95
N PHE A 711 -9.98 -8.93 9.07
CA PHE A 711 -10.36 -9.22 7.68
C PHE A 711 -9.23 -9.84 6.84
N LEU A 712 -7.96 -9.45 7.09
CA LEU A 712 -6.80 -10.02 6.39
C LEU A 712 -6.56 -11.49 6.77
N GLU A 713 -6.74 -11.82 8.05
CA GLU A 713 -6.69 -13.20 8.52
C GLU A 713 -7.92 -14.00 8.08
N ALA A 714 -9.10 -13.38 8.02
CA ALA A 714 -10.31 -14.00 7.49
C ALA A 714 -10.15 -14.40 6.02
N GLU A 715 -9.70 -13.46 5.17
CA GLU A 715 -9.36 -13.72 3.76
C GLU A 715 -8.34 -14.86 3.65
N LYS A 716 -7.25 -14.82 4.41
CA LYS A 716 -6.21 -15.87 4.38
C LYS A 716 -6.74 -17.29 4.70
N GLU A 717 -7.71 -17.41 5.60
CA GLU A 717 -8.37 -18.69 5.93
C GLU A 717 -9.41 -19.07 4.86
N LEU A 718 -10.21 -18.10 4.40
CA LEU A 718 -11.28 -18.29 3.42
C LEU A 718 -10.74 -18.62 2.02
N ASP A 719 -9.58 -18.09 1.63
CA ASP A 719 -8.90 -18.36 0.35
C ASP A 719 -8.31 -19.78 0.27
N ASN A 720 -8.46 -20.61 1.31
CA ASN A 720 -8.06 -22.00 1.26
C ASN A 720 -8.83 -22.76 0.16
N LYS A 721 -8.11 -23.45 -0.72
CA LYS A 721 -8.67 -24.21 -1.85
C LYS A 721 -9.67 -25.29 -1.44
N VAL A 722 -9.57 -25.80 -0.20
CA VAL A 722 -10.51 -26.76 0.40
C VAL A 722 -11.94 -26.18 0.52
N LEU A 723 -12.09 -24.85 0.46
CA LEU A 723 -13.37 -24.14 0.51
C LEU A 723 -13.93 -23.79 -0.87
N ASN A 724 -13.30 -24.22 -1.96
CA ASN A 724 -13.80 -23.98 -3.31
C ASN A 724 -15.01 -24.88 -3.58
N GLY A 725 -16.06 -24.34 -4.20
CA GLY A 725 -17.32 -25.05 -4.44
C GLY A 725 -18.33 -25.01 -3.29
N PHE A 726 -18.09 -24.22 -2.24
CA PHE A 726 -19.08 -23.89 -1.22
C PHE A 726 -19.57 -22.44 -1.41
N SER A 727 -20.83 -22.26 -1.76
CA SER A 727 -21.43 -20.93 -1.99
C SER A 727 -21.38 -20.04 -0.75
N GLU A 728 -21.57 -20.62 0.43
CA GLU A 728 -21.42 -19.94 1.72
C GLU A 728 -19.96 -19.51 2.02
N ALA A 729 -18.96 -20.21 1.48
CA ALA A 729 -17.56 -19.76 1.58
C ALA A 729 -17.31 -18.56 0.65
N GLU A 730 -17.85 -18.57 -0.57
CA GLU A 730 -17.87 -17.40 -1.45
C GLU A 730 -18.58 -16.20 -0.80
N LEU A 731 -19.66 -16.42 -0.03
CA LEU A 731 -20.38 -15.36 0.70
C LEU A 731 -19.47 -14.65 1.72
N TRP A 732 -18.71 -15.40 2.53
CA TRP A 732 -17.75 -14.81 3.47
C TRP A 732 -16.50 -14.25 2.77
N ARG A 733 -16.05 -14.82 1.64
CA ARG A 733 -14.98 -14.23 0.79
C ARG A 733 -15.40 -12.86 0.27
N GLY A 734 -16.63 -12.72 -0.21
CA GLY A 734 -17.23 -11.46 -0.65
C GLY A 734 -17.29 -10.42 0.46
N ALA A 735 -17.79 -10.82 1.63
CA ALA A 735 -17.86 -9.96 2.81
C ALA A 735 -16.48 -9.48 3.29
N SER A 736 -15.49 -10.38 3.36
CA SER A 736 -14.12 -10.04 3.75
C SER A 736 -13.46 -9.07 2.76
N ASN A 737 -13.66 -9.29 1.46
CA ASN A 737 -13.19 -8.37 0.42
C ASN A 737 -13.88 -7.00 0.53
N ALA A 738 -15.20 -6.95 0.72
CA ALA A 738 -15.95 -5.70 0.90
C ALA A 738 -15.48 -4.90 2.11
N ALA A 739 -15.28 -5.56 3.26
CA ALA A 739 -14.77 -4.91 4.48
C ALA A 739 -13.35 -4.33 4.33
N GLN A 740 -12.54 -4.87 3.40
CA GLN A 740 -11.22 -4.35 3.03
C GLN A 740 -11.25 -3.30 1.90
N GLY A 741 -12.43 -2.98 1.35
CA GLY A 741 -12.57 -2.08 0.21
C GLY A 741 -12.19 -2.69 -1.15
N LYS A 742 -12.06 -4.01 -1.25
CA LYS A 742 -11.75 -4.76 -2.49
C LYS A 742 -13.03 -4.99 -3.31
N TRP A 743 -13.71 -3.91 -3.69
CA TRP A 743 -15.09 -3.92 -4.17
C TRP A 743 -15.34 -4.82 -5.39
N THR A 744 -14.40 -4.87 -6.35
CA THR A 744 -14.52 -5.71 -7.55
C THR A 744 -14.48 -7.20 -7.23
N ALA A 745 -13.49 -7.66 -6.47
CA ALA A 745 -13.42 -9.04 -5.98
C ALA A 745 -14.64 -9.36 -5.08
N ALA A 746 -15.08 -8.42 -4.26
CA ALA A 746 -16.25 -8.59 -3.40
C ALA A 746 -17.53 -8.91 -4.20
N ILE A 747 -17.86 -8.12 -5.23
CA ILE A 747 -19.08 -8.34 -6.02
C ILE A 747 -19.00 -9.65 -6.83
N GLU A 748 -17.82 -10.03 -7.34
CA GLU A 748 -17.63 -11.34 -7.98
C GLU A 748 -17.91 -12.51 -7.03
N HIS A 749 -17.37 -12.46 -5.81
CA HIS A 749 -17.61 -13.49 -4.79
C HIS A 749 -19.08 -13.56 -4.37
N PHE A 750 -19.75 -12.41 -4.16
CA PHE A 750 -21.19 -12.38 -3.91
C PHE A 750 -22.00 -12.95 -5.09
N ALA A 751 -21.61 -12.67 -6.34
CA ALA A 751 -22.28 -13.20 -7.54
C ALA A 751 -22.12 -14.72 -7.71
N ARG A 752 -20.98 -15.28 -7.27
CA ARG A 752 -20.77 -16.74 -7.18
C ARG A 752 -21.65 -17.33 -6.07
N ALA A 753 -21.58 -16.78 -4.86
CA ALA A 753 -22.36 -17.21 -3.70
C ALA A 753 -23.88 -17.26 -4.00
N GLY A 754 -24.42 -16.22 -4.64
CA GLY A 754 -25.85 -16.11 -4.89
C GLY A 754 -26.59 -15.58 -3.67
N GLU A 755 -27.49 -16.38 -3.10
CA GLU A 755 -28.35 -15.97 -1.98
C GLU A 755 -27.59 -15.91 -0.65
N ILE A 756 -28.09 -15.11 0.29
CA ILE A 756 -27.78 -15.29 1.71
C ILE A 756 -28.77 -16.33 2.25
N PRO A 757 -28.31 -17.47 2.81
CA PRO A 757 -29.21 -18.53 3.27
C PRO A 757 -30.23 -18.02 4.30
N GLY A 758 -31.51 -18.35 4.09
CA GLY A 758 -32.62 -17.84 4.92
C GLY A 758 -32.59 -18.30 6.38
N ASP A 759 -31.84 -19.35 6.68
CA ASP A 759 -31.61 -19.86 8.04
C ASP A 759 -30.50 -19.10 8.78
N TYR A 760 -29.74 -18.19 8.15
CA TYR A 760 -28.69 -17.44 8.85
C TYR A 760 -29.27 -16.56 9.98
N PRO A 761 -28.59 -16.47 11.15
CA PRO A 761 -28.92 -15.51 12.20
C PRO A 761 -29.04 -14.08 11.64
N ARG A 762 -30.12 -13.38 12.04
CA ARG A 762 -30.50 -12.06 11.51
C ARG A 762 -29.38 -11.01 11.55
N ASN A 763 -28.54 -11.06 12.59
CA ASN A 763 -27.37 -10.19 12.74
C ASN A 763 -26.30 -10.46 11.66
N PHE A 764 -26.08 -11.73 11.28
CA PHE A 764 -25.18 -12.08 10.19
C PHE A 764 -25.79 -11.75 8.82
N SER A 765 -27.04 -12.13 8.56
CA SER A 765 -27.66 -11.89 7.25
C SER A 765 -27.77 -10.41 6.92
N ILE A 766 -28.12 -9.53 7.86
CA ILE A 766 -28.13 -8.08 7.64
C ILE A 766 -26.71 -7.50 7.50
N GLN A 767 -25.71 -7.97 8.26
CA GLN A 767 -24.32 -7.52 8.10
C GLN A 767 -23.76 -7.89 6.72
N LEU A 768 -24.05 -9.11 6.24
CA LEU A 768 -23.65 -9.59 4.92
C LEU A 768 -24.39 -8.84 3.81
N ALA A 769 -25.70 -8.65 3.93
CA ALA A 769 -26.51 -7.91 2.96
C ALA A 769 -26.09 -6.43 2.84
N LEU A 770 -25.74 -5.76 3.95
CA LEU A 770 -25.23 -4.38 3.92
C LEU A 770 -23.90 -4.26 3.16
N LEU A 771 -23.02 -5.27 3.27
CA LEU A 771 -21.74 -5.32 2.55
C LEU A 771 -21.91 -5.70 1.09
N ALA A 772 -22.82 -6.63 0.78
CA ALA A 772 -23.19 -6.98 -0.59
C ALA A 772 -23.84 -5.80 -1.32
N ALA A 773 -24.75 -5.08 -0.66
CA ALA A 773 -25.33 -3.84 -1.16
C ALA A 773 -24.25 -2.75 -1.36
N GLU A 774 -23.34 -2.51 -0.41
CA GLU A 774 -22.27 -1.53 -0.64
C GLU A 774 -21.35 -1.96 -1.81
N ALA A 775 -20.98 -3.24 -1.91
CA ALA A 775 -20.16 -3.76 -3.01
C ALA A 775 -20.84 -3.59 -4.37
N ALA A 776 -22.13 -3.93 -4.49
CA ALA A 776 -22.90 -3.76 -5.73
C ALA A 776 -22.98 -2.28 -6.15
N ILE A 777 -23.31 -1.35 -5.24
CA ILE A 777 -23.31 0.10 -5.54
C ILE A 777 -21.89 0.62 -5.88
N ARG A 778 -20.83 -0.03 -5.39
CA ARG A 778 -19.42 0.31 -5.72
C ARG A 778 -18.96 -0.28 -7.06
N ALA A 779 -19.68 -1.28 -7.58
CA ALA A 779 -19.50 -1.89 -8.89
C ALA A 779 -20.52 -1.39 -9.93
N GLU A 780 -21.28 -0.34 -9.58
CA GLU A 780 -22.34 0.29 -10.39
C GLU A 780 -23.56 -0.62 -10.70
N ASP A 781 -23.61 -1.80 -10.06
CA ASP A 781 -24.79 -2.67 -10.02
C ASP A 781 -25.83 -2.14 -9.01
N TYR A 782 -26.54 -1.10 -9.41
CA TYR A 782 -27.63 -0.54 -8.63
C TYR A 782 -28.85 -1.47 -8.53
N ARG A 783 -28.95 -2.50 -9.39
CA ARG A 783 -30.08 -3.44 -9.41
C ARG A 783 -29.90 -4.56 -8.40
N GLY A 784 -28.76 -5.26 -8.41
CA GLY A 784 -28.39 -6.24 -7.40
C GLY A 784 -28.26 -5.61 -6.01
N ALA A 785 -27.81 -4.35 -5.92
CA ALA A 785 -27.89 -3.57 -4.69
C ALA A 785 -29.33 -3.48 -4.13
N GLY A 786 -30.32 -3.24 -5.00
CA GLY A 786 -31.74 -3.19 -4.62
C GLY A 786 -32.21 -4.48 -3.94
N VAL A 787 -31.86 -5.65 -4.50
CA VAL A 787 -32.22 -6.97 -3.95
C VAL A 787 -31.78 -7.11 -2.49
N PHE A 788 -30.53 -6.76 -2.17
CA PHE A 788 -30.01 -6.81 -0.81
C PHE A 788 -30.65 -5.75 0.12
N LEU A 789 -30.90 -4.55 -0.37
CA LEU A 789 -31.53 -3.48 0.41
C LEU A 789 -32.98 -3.81 0.78
N ASP A 790 -33.72 -4.45 -0.12
CA ASP A 790 -35.11 -4.84 0.13
C ASP A 790 -35.23 -6.11 0.99
N ALA A 791 -34.27 -7.04 0.90
CA ALA A 791 -34.15 -8.13 1.86
C ALA A 791 -33.93 -7.62 3.31
N ILE A 792 -33.08 -6.60 3.49
CA ILE A 792 -32.91 -5.94 4.81
C ILE A 792 -34.21 -5.25 5.25
N ALA A 793 -34.93 -4.59 4.34
CA ALA A 793 -36.18 -3.90 4.65
C ALA A 793 -37.30 -4.86 5.11
N GLN A 794 -37.43 -6.02 4.45
CA GLN A 794 -38.39 -7.06 4.82
C GLN A 794 -38.08 -7.71 6.17
N GLY A 795 -36.79 -7.83 6.53
CA GLY A 795 -36.30 -8.43 7.78
C GLY A 795 -36.56 -7.64 9.08
N ARG A 796 -37.50 -6.69 9.08
CA ARG A 796 -37.84 -5.76 10.20
C ARG A 796 -36.58 -5.14 10.82
N PRO A 797 -35.89 -4.22 10.12
CA PRO A 797 -34.63 -3.64 10.57
C PRO A 797 -34.79 -2.82 11.86
N THR A 798 -33.79 -2.85 12.73
CA THR A 798 -33.70 -1.96 13.89
C THR A 798 -33.47 -0.51 13.43
N ILE A 799 -33.67 0.47 14.32
CA ILE A 799 -33.42 1.90 14.04
C ILE A 799 -32.01 2.12 13.45
N GLY A 800 -31.00 1.40 13.95
CA GLY A 800 -29.64 1.46 13.43
C GLY A 800 -29.50 0.86 12.03
N GLU A 801 -30.03 -0.34 11.80
CA GLU A 801 -29.97 -1.01 10.49
C GLU A 801 -30.77 -0.23 9.43
N GLN A 802 -31.95 0.30 9.79
CA GLN A 802 -32.77 1.16 8.93
C GLN A 802 -32.04 2.46 8.54
N ALA A 803 -31.25 3.04 9.44
CA ALA A 803 -30.41 4.21 9.12
C ALA A 803 -29.33 3.88 8.08
N ARG A 804 -28.72 2.68 8.16
CA ARG A 804 -27.70 2.22 7.20
C ARG A 804 -28.31 1.86 5.84
N LEU A 805 -29.44 1.15 5.86
CA LEU A 805 -30.29 0.90 4.69
C LEU A 805 -30.68 2.20 3.97
N ASN A 806 -31.16 3.21 4.71
CA ASN A 806 -31.51 4.52 4.16
C ASN A 806 -30.31 5.28 3.58
N TYR A 807 -29.11 5.13 4.16
CA TYR A 807 -27.90 5.72 3.58
C TYR A 807 -27.56 5.10 2.22
N LEU A 808 -27.62 3.76 2.12
CA LEU A 808 -27.32 3.03 0.90
C LEU A 808 -28.40 3.21 -0.18
N ARG A 809 -29.69 3.25 0.19
CA ARG A 809 -30.78 3.67 -0.72
C ARG A 809 -30.54 5.09 -1.26
N GLY A 810 -30.09 6.01 -0.41
CA GLY A 810 -29.66 7.34 -0.86
C GLY A 810 -28.49 7.31 -1.86
N ARG A 811 -27.52 6.37 -1.71
CA ARG A 811 -26.45 6.19 -2.70
C ARG A 811 -26.95 5.63 -4.04
N VAL A 812 -27.90 4.69 -4.02
CA VAL A 812 -28.55 4.18 -5.25
C VAL A 812 -29.25 5.32 -5.98
N LEU A 813 -30.13 6.06 -5.30
CA LEU A 813 -30.89 7.17 -5.88
C LEU A 813 -29.99 8.29 -6.44
N TYR A 814 -28.91 8.63 -5.72
CA TYR A 814 -27.95 9.64 -6.18
C TYR A 814 -27.21 9.21 -7.47
N ALA A 815 -26.97 7.92 -7.64
CA ALA A 815 -26.33 7.38 -8.83
C ALA A 815 -27.31 7.21 -10.00
N SER A 816 -28.59 6.90 -9.72
CA SER A 816 -29.69 6.89 -10.70
C SER A 816 -30.30 8.28 -10.95
N SER A 817 -29.52 9.34 -10.79
CA SER A 817 -29.88 10.75 -10.98
C SER A 817 -31.01 11.34 -10.12
N ASP A 818 -31.73 10.57 -9.29
CA ASP A 818 -32.66 11.09 -8.27
C ASP A 818 -31.90 11.69 -7.07
N THR A 819 -31.24 12.80 -7.37
CA THR A 819 -30.44 13.57 -6.43
C THR A 819 -31.33 14.18 -5.34
N THR A 820 -32.54 14.62 -5.66
CA THR A 820 -33.44 15.27 -4.71
C THR A 820 -33.88 14.32 -3.59
N THR A 821 -34.31 13.10 -3.93
CA THR A 821 -34.71 12.10 -2.92
C THR A 821 -33.50 11.57 -2.17
N ALA A 822 -32.36 11.36 -2.84
CA ALA A 822 -31.11 10.97 -2.18
C ALA A 822 -30.67 11.97 -1.10
N LEU A 823 -30.67 13.27 -1.42
CA LEU A 823 -30.34 14.34 -0.48
C LEU A 823 -31.37 14.44 0.66
N ASN A 824 -32.65 14.16 0.40
CA ASN A 824 -33.68 14.08 1.44
C ASN A 824 -33.40 12.93 2.43
N TYR A 825 -33.04 11.73 1.94
CA TYR A 825 -32.62 10.60 2.79
C TYR A 825 -31.39 10.97 3.64
N TRP A 826 -30.33 11.50 3.03
CA TRP A 826 -29.11 11.85 3.76
C TRP A 826 -29.31 12.99 4.76
N ARG A 827 -30.12 14.02 4.43
CA ARG A 827 -30.44 15.10 5.40
C ARG A 827 -31.12 14.58 6.66
N ARG A 828 -32.08 13.65 6.53
CA ARG A 828 -32.72 13.01 7.71
C ARG A 828 -31.71 12.25 8.57
N LEU A 829 -30.71 11.62 7.96
CA LEU A 829 -29.67 10.86 8.66
C LEU A 829 -28.64 11.73 9.39
N THR A 830 -28.49 13.03 9.08
CA THR A 830 -27.48 13.87 9.78
C THR A 830 -27.77 14.08 11.26
N GLN A 831 -29.04 13.91 11.66
CA GLN A 831 -29.52 13.97 13.05
C GLN A 831 -29.81 12.58 13.65
N GLY A 832 -29.57 11.50 12.90
CA GLY A 832 -29.86 10.13 13.34
C GLY A 832 -28.89 9.62 14.41
N SER A 833 -29.37 8.75 15.30
CA SER A 833 -28.56 8.16 16.38
C SER A 833 -27.38 7.34 15.85
N ASP A 834 -27.59 6.46 14.87
CA ASP A 834 -26.56 5.62 14.26
C ASP A 834 -25.40 6.45 13.67
N ARG A 835 -24.22 6.30 14.30
CA ARG A 835 -23.01 7.05 13.97
C ARG A 835 -22.45 6.70 12.58
N TRP A 836 -22.61 5.45 12.14
CA TRP A 836 -22.11 4.98 10.84
C TRP A 836 -22.82 5.71 9.70
N ALA A 837 -24.15 5.77 9.74
CA ALA A 837 -24.99 6.42 8.74
C ALA A 837 -24.87 7.94 8.82
N ARG A 838 -24.92 8.52 10.04
CA ARG A 838 -24.83 9.96 10.26
C ARG A 838 -23.55 10.58 9.71
N VAL A 839 -22.38 9.97 9.94
CA VAL A 839 -21.10 10.49 9.41
C VAL A 839 -21.02 10.33 7.89
N ARG A 840 -21.41 9.17 7.36
CA ARG A 840 -21.39 8.89 5.91
C ARG A 840 -22.37 9.80 5.14
N ALA A 841 -23.54 10.08 5.70
CA ALA A 841 -24.51 11.04 5.17
C ALA A 841 -23.99 12.50 5.22
N LYS A 842 -23.41 12.93 6.35
CA LYS A 842 -22.78 14.27 6.45
C LYS A 842 -21.68 14.45 5.39
N ARG A 843 -20.77 13.47 5.22
CA ARG A 843 -19.74 13.54 4.16
C ARG A 843 -20.37 13.62 2.76
N ALA A 844 -21.37 12.79 2.46
CA ALA A 844 -22.00 12.77 1.14
C ALA A 844 -22.68 14.11 0.79
N LEU A 845 -23.30 14.78 1.78
CA LEU A 845 -23.86 16.11 1.62
C LEU A 845 -22.79 17.19 1.38
N ILE A 846 -21.64 17.13 2.09
CA ILE A 846 -20.52 18.06 1.88
C ILE A 846 -19.93 17.89 0.47
N GLU A 847 -19.67 16.65 0.05
CA GLU A 847 -19.07 16.36 -1.26
C GLU A 847 -20.02 16.68 -2.42
N HIS A 848 -21.34 16.52 -2.24
CA HIS A 848 -22.33 17.04 -3.19
C HIS A 848 -22.30 18.58 -3.25
N LYS A 849 -22.41 19.28 -2.11
CA LYS A 849 -22.36 20.75 -2.08
C LYS A 849 -21.09 21.31 -2.72
N LEU A 850 -19.95 20.65 -2.51
CA LEU A 850 -18.69 21.01 -3.15
C LEU A 850 -18.71 20.76 -4.67
N ARG A 851 -19.23 19.60 -5.12
CA ARG A 851 -19.38 19.29 -6.56
C ARG A 851 -20.30 20.29 -7.27
N THR A 852 -21.32 20.80 -6.60
CA THR A 852 -22.27 21.80 -7.15
C THR A 852 -21.90 23.25 -6.83
N ASN A 853 -20.68 23.51 -6.34
CA ASN A 853 -20.17 24.84 -5.96
C ASN A 853 -21.04 25.63 -4.94
N ILE A 854 -21.89 24.94 -4.18
CA ILE A 854 -22.70 25.52 -3.09
C ILE A 854 -21.82 25.89 -1.88
N ILE A 855 -20.65 25.26 -1.75
CA ILE A 855 -19.61 25.61 -0.77
C ILE A 855 -18.24 25.68 -1.45
N THR A 856 -17.35 26.52 -0.94
CA THR A 856 -15.96 26.61 -1.41
C THR A 856 -15.13 25.41 -0.97
N ARG A 857 -13.95 25.20 -1.59
CA ARG A 857 -12.99 24.16 -1.15
C ARG A 857 -12.57 24.36 0.31
N LEU A 858 -12.37 25.61 0.76
CA LEU A 858 -12.06 25.93 2.16
C LEU A 858 -13.20 25.53 3.12
N GLN A 859 -14.45 25.87 2.82
CA GLN A 859 -15.62 25.47 3.62
C GLN A 859 -15.80 23.94 3.64
N ALA A 860 -15.49 23.26 2.54
CA ALA A 860 -15.49 21.81 2.48
C ALA A 860 -14.37 21.18 3.32
N ILE A 861 -13.15 21.75 3.28
CA ILE A 861 -12.02 21.34 4.14
C ILE A 861 -12.41 21.44 5.61
N GLU A 862 -12.93 22.59 6.05
CA GLU A 862 -13.38 22.80 7.44
C GLU A 862 -14.44 21.75 7.85
N SER A 863 -15.46 21.57 7.02
CA SER A 863 -16.54 20.61 7.26
C SER A 863 -16.04 19.15 7.31
N LEU A 864 -15.01 18.80 6.54
CA LEU A 864 -14.40 17.47 6.51
C LEU A 864 -13.42 17.25 7.68
N GLU A 865 -12.68 18.27 8.10
CA GLU A 865 -11.84 18.23 9.31
C GLU A 865 -12.69 17.97 10.56
N GLN A 866 -13.82 18.65 10.73
CA GLN A 866 -14.79 18.39 11.80
C GLN A 866 -15.25 16.90 11.80
N LEU A 867 -15.46 16.29 10.63
CA LEU A 867 -15.85 14.87 10.55
C LEU A 867 -14.74 13.88 10.94
N ARG A 868 -13.46 14.27 10.98
CA ARG A 868 -12.36 13.40 11.47
C ARG A 868 -12.51 13.09 12.96
N PHE A 869 -13.11 13.97 13.73
CA PHE A 869 -13.40 13.72 15.15
C PHE A 869 -14.66 12.85 15.30
N ALA A 870 -15.54 12.86 14.30
CA ALA A 870 -16.76 12.07 14.29
C ALA A 870 -16.55 10.58 13.96
N TRP A 871 -15.46 10.16 13.29
CA TRP A 871 -15.22 8.74 12.94
C TRP A 871 -13.73 8.39 12.76
N ARG A 872 -13.35 7.14 13.10
CA ARG A 872 -11.96 6.65 13.09
C ARG A 872 -11.86 5.15 12.78
N GLY A 873 -10.70 4.71 12.28
CA GLY A 873 -10.25 3.31 12.31
C GLY A 873 -10.58 2.43 11.10
N ASP A 874 -11.30 2.92 10.09
CA ASP A 874 -11.70 2.15 8.91
C ASP A 874 -11.40 2.85 7.57
N GLN A 875 -11.87 2.25 6.47
CA GLN A 875 -11.81 2.79 5.11
C GLN A 875 -12.35 4.23 5.00
N LEU A 876 -13.32 4.65 5.83
CA LEU A 876 -13.87 6.00 5.79
C LEU A 876 -12.88 7.03 6.35
N GLU A 877 -12.13 6.72 7.40
CA GLU A 877 -11.05 7.62 7.85
C GLU A 877 -9.95 7.70 6.77
N PHE A 878 -9.55 6.58 6.15
CA PHE A 878 -8.58 6.61 5.05
C PHE A 878 -9.05 7.49 3.88
N ASP A 879 -10.29 7.32 3.40
CA ASP A 879 -10.83 8.13 2.30
C ASP A 879 -11.04 9.60 2.69
N LEU A 880 -11.36 9.89 3.96
CA LEU A 880 -11.47 11.25 4.48
C LEU A 880 -10.11 11.97 4.55
N LEU A 881 -9.09 11.32 5.12
CA LEU A 881 -7.72 11.83 5.17
C LEU A 881 -7.15 12.04 3.76
N ARG A 882 -7.40 11.08 2.86
CA ARG A 882 -7.05 11.17 1.44
C ARG A 882 -7.71 12.39 0.79
N ARG A 883 -9.03 12.53 0.91
CA ARG A 883 -9.78 13.64 0.29
C ARG A 883 -9.35 15.01 0.83
N LEU A 884 -9.17 15.14 2.13
CA LEU A 884 -8.62 16.35 2.75
C LEU A 884 -7.22 16.67 2.21
N GLY A 885 -6.34 15.67 2.14
CA GLY A 885 -5.00 15.84 1.59
C GLY A 885 -4.96 16.22 0.11
N GLU A 886 -6.01 15.86 -0.65
CA GLU A 886 -6.22 16.29 -2.03
C GLU A 886 -6.71 17.75 -2.09
N LEU A 887 -7.73 18.11 -1.31
CA LEU A 887 -8.28 19.46 -1.24
C LEU A 887 -7.26 20.50 -0.76
N TYR A 888 -6.46 20.19 0.26
CA TYR A 888 -5.37 21.08 0.72
C TYR A 888 -4.33 21.33 -0.39
N ILE A 889 -3.99 20.32 -1.21
CA ILE A 889 -3.08 20.51 -2.35
C ILE A 889 -3.74 21.34 -3.47
N GLU A 890 -5.05 21.17 -3.69
CA GLU A 890 -5.84 22.01 -4.62
C GLU A 890 -5.90 23.48 -4.18
N GLU A 891 -5.92 23.74 -2.87
CA GLU A 891 -5.81 25.08 -2.25
C GLU A 891 -4.36 25.57 -2.02
N LYS A 892 -3.35 24.84 -2.51
CA LYS A 892 -1.91 25.13 -2.36
C LYS A 892 -1.35 25.09 -0.92
N ASP A 893 -2.12 24.61 0.07
CA ASP A 893 -1.60 24.23 1.39
C ASP A 893 -0.90 22.86 1.32
N PHE A 894 0.29 22.87 0.72
CA PHE A 894 1.14 21.69 0.62
C PHE A 894 1.53 21.09 1.98
N PRO A 895 1.83 21.87 3.04
CA PRO A 895 2.08 21.34 4.39
C PRO A 895 0.93 20.49 4.94
N SER A 896 -0.30 21.01 4.97
CA SER A 896 -1.47 20.26 5.48
C SER A 896 -1.84 19.10 4.56
N GLY A 897 -1.73 19.33 3.24
CA GLY A 897 -2.00 18.32 2.22
C GLY A 897 -1.11 17.08 2.36
N LEU A 898 0.21 17.26 2.30
CA LEU A 898 1.17 16.18 2.46
C LEU A 898 1.11 15.56 3.87
N LYS A 899 0.80 16.34 4.92
CA LYS A 899 0.58 15.84 6.29
C LYS A 899 -0.62 14.89 6.37
N SER A 900 -1.77 15.25 5.77
CA SER A 900 -2.97 14.41 5.77
C SER A 900 -2.79 13.14 4.94
N LEU A 901 -2.18 13.26 3.75
CA LEU A 901 -1.85 12.07 2.93
C LEU A 901 -0.84 11.15 3.65
N ARG A 902 0.16 11.71 4.36
CA ARG A 902 1.10 10.94 5.18
C ARG A 902 0.38 10.20 6.31
N GLN A 903 -0.58 10.84 6.98
CA GLN A 903 -1.41 10.18 8.00
C GLN A 903 -2.23 9.03 7.40
N ALA A 904 -2.84 9.20 6.22
CA ALA A 904 -3.57 8.14 5.53
C ALA A 904 -2.69 6.90 5.25
N VAL A 905 -1.47 7.11 4.74
CA VAL A 905 -0.52 5.99 4.45
C VAL A 905 0.07 5.39 5.74
N THR A 906 0.30 6.19 6.78
CA THR A 906 0.92 5.74 8.04
C THR A 906 -0.04 4.95 8.92
N PHE A 907 -1.31 5.36 9.02
CA PHE A 907 -2.31 4.66 9.83
C PHE A 907 -2.92 3.46 9.11
N PHE A 908 -2.95 3.47 7.77
CA PHE A 908 -3.54 2.38 6.97
C PHE A 908 -2.54 1.79 5.95
N PRO A 909 -1.35 1.31 6.37
CA PRO A 909 -0.30 0.84 5.46
C PRO A 909 -0.69 -0.40 4.64
N ASN A 910 -1.67 -1.17 5.12
CA ASN A 910 -2.23 -2.35 4.44
C ASN A 910 -3.37 -1.99 3.47
N ASN A 911 -3.81 -0.73 3.40
CA ASN A 911 -4.89 -0.32 2.50
C ASN A 911 -4.45 -0.46 1.03
N ILE A 912 -5.33 -1.01 0.19
CA ILE A 912 -5.06 -1.21 -1.25
C ILE A 912 -4.62 0.08 -1.96
N ALA A 913 -5.17 1.23 -1.57
CA ALA A 913 -4.88 2.52 -2.16
C ALA A 913 -3.69 3.27 -1.50
N ALA A 914 -3.15 2.81 -0.37
CA ALA A 914 -2.04 3.49 0.32
C ALA A 914 -0.80 3.68 -0.58
N ARG A 915 -0.52 2.72 -1.48
CA ARG A 915 0.57 2.83 -2.46
C ARG A 915 0.28 3.88 -3.54
N ALA A 916 -0.97 4.03 -3.96
CA ALA A 916 -1.38 5.06 -4.91
C ALA A 916 -1.30 6.46 -4.26
N VAL A 917 -1.72 6.59 -3.00
CA VAL A 917 -1.55 7.82 -2.21
C VAL A 917 -0.07 8.17 -2.04
N SER A 918 0.79 7.22 -1.65
CA SER A 918 2.24 7.43 -1.55
C SER A 918 2.88 7.87 -2.89
N LYS A 919 2.46 7.27 -4.02
CA LYS A 919 2.89 7.72 -5.36
C LYS A 919 2.38 9.13 -5.68
N LYS A 920 1.15 9.48 -5.29
CA LYS A 920 0.58 10.84 -5.44
C LYS A 920 1.34 11.86 -4.59
N MET A 921 1.64 11.56 -3.33
CA MET A 921 2.48 12.38 -2.44
C MET A 921 3.85 12.66 -3.07
N THR A 922 4.54 11.61 -3.53
CA THR A 922 5.85 11.74 -4.19
C THR A 922 5.77 12.59 -5.45
N LYS A 923 4.71 12.42 -6.28
CA LYS A 923 4.48 13.26 -7.46
C LYS A 923 4.25 14.72 -7.09
N SER A 924 3.34 15.01 -6.16
CA SER A 924 3.02 16.38 -5.72
C SER A 924 4.22 17.07 -5.07
N PHE A 925 4.91 16.39 -4.15
CA PHE A 925 6.14 16.89 -3.53
C PHE A 925 7.22 17.19 -4.57
N SER A 926 7.43 16.28 -5.54
CA SER A 926 8.39 16.52 -6.62
C SER A 926 8.01 17.72 -7.48
N GLY A 927 6.72 17.86 -7.82
CA GLY A 927 6.19 18.93 -8.66
C GLY A 927 6.43 20.31 -8.07
N ILE A 928 6.30 20.46 -6.74
CA ILE A 928 6.55 21.74 -6.05
C ILE A 928 7.91 22.33 -6.44
N TYR A 929 8.98 21.52 -6.41
CA TYR A 929 10.36 21.98 -6.68
C TYR A 929 10.81 21.84 -8.14
N THR A 930 10.09 21.08 -8.98
CA THR A 930 10.42 20.99 -10.43
C THR A 930 9.63 21.99 -11.27
N ASP A 931 8.40 22.32 -10.87
CA ASP A 931 7.39 22.96 -11.72
C ASP A 931 7.16 24.44 -11.33
N GLY A 932 8.22 25.10 -10.81
CA GLY A 932 8.23 26.53 -10.44
C GLY A 932 7.43 26.93 -9.20
N THR A 933 6.65 26.02 -8.63
CA THR A 933 5.72 26.31 -7.52
C THR A 933 6.45 26.65 -6.21
N SER A 934 7.64 26.10 -5.99
CA SER A 934 8.55 26.48 -4.90
C SER A 934 9.01 27.93 -4.99
N ASP A 935 9.04 28.50 -6.18
CA ASP A 935 9.82 29.71 -6.47
C ASP A 935 9.03 30.97 -6.09
N ALA A 936 7.70 30.85 -6.04
CA ALA A 936 6.80 31.79 -5.38
C ALA A 936 6.79 31.69 -3.84
N MET A 937 7.47 30.71 -3.24
CA MET A 937 7.67 30.62 -1.77
C MET A 937 8.99 31.26 -1.37
N THR A 938 9.10 31.76 -0.13
CA THR A 938 10.41 32.14 0.43
C THR A 938 11.33 30.91 0.51
N PRO A 939 12.66 31.05 0.33
CA PRO A 939 13.58 29.92 0.42
C PRO A 939 13.50 29.17 1.76
N LEU A 940 13.23 29.89 2.86
CA LEU A 940 13.06 29.28 4.19
C LEU A 940 11.77 28.43 4.29
N THR A 941 10.66 28.89 3.71
CA THR A 941 9.42 28.10 3.62
C THR A 941 9.61 26.86 2.74
N ALA A 942 10.29 27.02 1.60
CA ALA A 942 10.63 25.91 0.71
C ALA A 942 11.55 24.86 1.39
N LEU A 943 12.50 25.30 2.22
CA LEU A 943 13.37 24.45 3.03
C LEU A 943 12.61 23.74 4.16
N ALA A 944 11.75 24.45 4.89
CA ALA A 944 10.95 23.87 5.98
C ALA A 944 10.00 22.77 5.46
N LEU A 945 9.37 23.00 4.31
CA LEU A 945 8.57 22.00 3.59
C LEU A 945 9.42 20.80 3.13
N TYR A 946 10.65 21.05 2.67
CA TYR A 946 11.56 19.99 2.22
C TYR A 946 11.98 19.08 3.38
N ASP A 947 12.45 19.64 4.49
CA ASP A 947 12.87 18.84 5.65
C ASP A 947 11.68 18.15 6.35
N GLN A 948 10.48 18.73 6.33
CA GLN A 948 9.27 18.11 6.88
C GLN A 948 8.84 16.84 6.12
N PHE A 949 9.16 16.72 4.83
CA PHE A 949 8.72 15.63 3.94
C PHE A 949 9.86 15.02 3.11
N ARG A 950 11.10 15.08 3.61
CA ARG A 950 12.32 14.64 2.90
C ARG A 950 12.30 13.17 2.47
N GLU A 951 11.48 12.34 3.11
CA GLU A 951 11.23 10.95 2.70
C GLU A 951 10.54 10.81 1.34
N LEU A 952 9.96 11.89 0.80
CA LEU A 952 9.33 11.93 -0.51
C LEU A 952 10.28 12.33 -1.65
N THR A 953 11.53 12.69 -1.36
CA THR A 953 12.54 13.04 -2.37
C THR A 953 12.89 11.82 -3.24
N PRO A 954 12.64 11.84 -4.56
CA PRO A 954 12.92 10.69 -5.43
C PRO A 954 14.39 10.26 -5.42
N VAL A 955 14.66 9.00 -5.74
CA VAL A 955 16.01 8.51 -6.03
C VAL A 955 16.48 9.00 -7.42
N GLY A 956 17.78 9.25 -7.54
CA GLY A 956 18.41 9.71 -8.78
C GLY A 956 17.97 11.11 -9.26
N ARG A 957 18.31 11.40 -10.52
CA ARG A 957 18.41 12.75 -11.13
C ARG A 957 17.26 13.71 -10.79
N ARG A 958 16.00 13.26 -10.70
CA ARG A 958 14.87 14.16 -10.37
C ARG A 958 14.96 14.67 -8.93
N GLY A 959 15.17 13.79 -7.95
CA GLY A 959 15.37 14.21 -6.56
C GLY A 959 16.69 14.96 -6.36
N ASP A 960 17.70 14.65 -7.18
CA ASP A 960 18.97 15.35 -7.13
C ASP A 960 18.87 16.80 -7.62
N LYS A 961 18.06 17.07 -8.65
CA LYS A 961 17.76 18.45 -9.11
C LYS A 961 16.93 19.24 -8.09
N ILE A 962 16.07 18.57 -7.30
CA ILE A 962 15.32 19.21 -6.21
C ILE A 962 16.28 19.72 -5.12
N ILE A 963 17.23 18.89 -4.68
CA ILE A 963 18.20 19.28 -3.64
C ILE A 963 19.09 20.42 -4.14
N GLN A 964 19.54 20.34 -5.41
CA GLN A 964 20.37 21.39 -6.01
C GLN A 964 19.61 22.72 -6.11
N ARG A 965 18.41 22.76 -6.70
CA ARG A 965 17.59 23.99 -6.75
C ARG A 965 17.33 24.59 -5.38
N LEU A 966 17.08 23.76 -4.36
CA LEU A 966 16.88 24.26 -3.00
C LEU A 966 18.15 24.86 -2.40
N ALA A 967 19.33 24.28 -2.69
CA ALA A 967 20.61 24.85 -2.28
C ALA A 967 20.93 26.15 -3.04
N ASP A 968 20.74 26.19 -4.35
CA ASP A 968 20.91 27.38 -5.19
C ASP A 968 20.09 28.57 -4.63
N ARG A 969 18.80 28.36 -4.36
CA ARG A 969 17.90 29.37 -3.79
C ARG A 969 18.18 29.77 -2.33
N LEU A 970 18.98 28.98 -1.61
CA LEU A 970 19.49 29.38 -0.29
C LEU A 970 20.75 30.25 -0.43
N VAL A 971 21.60 30.01 -1.44
CA VAL A 971 22.73 30.88 -1.77
C VAL A 971 22.28 32.25 -2.27
N GLU A 972 21.19 32.33 -3.04
CA GLU A 972 20.56 33.59 -3.49
C GLU A 972 20.21 34.55 -2.34
N VAL A 973 19.94 34.03 -1.13
CA VAL A 973 19.63 34.81 0.09
C VAL A 973 20.72 34.70 1.17
N ASP A 974 21.95 34.39 0.77
CA ASP A 974 23.16 34.28 1.61
C ASP A 974 23.07 33.24 2.76
N LEU A 975 22.12 32.29 2.70
CA LEU A 975 22.00 31.14 3.62
C LEU A 975 22.95 30.00 3.23
N LEU A 976 24.24 30.35 3.16
CA LEU A 976 25.34 29.48 2.72
C LEU A 976 25.49 28.24 3.62
N ASP A 977 25.26 28.38 4.92
CA ASP A 977 25.29 27.28 5.89
C ASP A 977 24.29 26.17 5.50
N ARG A 978 23.03 26.54 5.22
CA ARG A 978 21.96 25.59 4.85
C ARG A 978 22.16 25.01 3.47
N ALA A 979 22.59 25.81 2.50
CA ALA A 979 22.95 25.32 1.18
C ALA A 979 24.06 24.25 1.27
N SER A 980 25.09 24.48 2.09
CA SER A 980 26.20 23.53 2.27
C SER A 980 25.74 22.20 2.90
N ILE A 981 24.83 22.24 3.88
CA ILE A 981 24.32 21.04 4.57
C ILE A 981 23.49 20.16 3.62
N LEU A 982 22.75 20.76 2.68
CA LEU A 982 22.00 20.03 1.66
C LEU A 982 22.94 19.32 0.68
N LEU A 983 23.91 20.05 0.12
CA LEU A 983 24.84 19.50 -0.87
C LEU A 983 25.84 18.51 -0.24
N ASP A 984 26.28 18.69 1.00
CA ASP A 984 27.12 17.72 1.74
C ASP A 984 26.45 16.33 1.81
N ARG A 985 25.19 16.29 2.24
CA ARG A 985 24.39 15.05 2.28
C ARG A 985 24.20 14.46 0.88
N GLN A 986 24.06 15.30 -0.14
CA GLN A 986 23.89 14.85 -1.52
C GLN A 986 25.19 14.25 -2.10
N VAL A 987 26.33 14.90 -1.87
CA VAL A 987 27.66 14.42 -2.27
C VAL A 987 28.00 13.12 -1.54
N ARG A 988 27.75 13.04 -0.23
CA ARG A 988 28.09 11.86 0.60
C ARG A 988 27.20 10.64 0.33
N PHE A 989 25.90 10.82 0.15
CA PHE A 989 24.92 9.72 0.19
C PHE A 989 24.04 9.55 -1.07
N ARG A 990 24.26 10.33 -2.14
CA ARG A 990 23.41 10.26 -3.35
C ARG A 990 24.15 10.30 -4.69
N LEU A 991 25.29 10.99 -4.79
CA LEU A 991 25.97 11.24 -6.07
C LEU A 991 27.22 10.40 -6.27
N GLN A 992 27.48 10.02 -7.51
CA GLN A 992 28.66 9.26 -7.94
C GLN A 992 29.26 9.85 -9.23
N GLY A 993 30.51 9.47 -9.53
CA GLY A 993 31.22 9.86 -10.75
C GLY A 993 31.29 11.37 -10.97
N VAL A 994 31.19 11.80 -12.23
CA VAL A 994 31.28 13.22 -12.64
C VAL A 994 30.25 14.09 -11.91
N GLN A 995 29.03 13.60 -11.64
CA GLN A 995 28.01 14.36 -10.92
C GLN A 995 28.40 14.61 -9.45
N LYS A 996 29.07 13.66 -8.80
CA LYS A 996 29.65 13.86 -7.46
C LYS A 996 30.70 14.97 -7.48
N ALA A 997 31.60 14.95 -8.47
CA ALA A 997 32.66 15.94 -8.61
C ALA A 997 32.14 17.35 -8.94
N GLN A 998 31.12 17.45 -9.81
CA GLN A 998 30.46 18.70 -10.17
C GLN A 998 29.80 19.34 -8.94
N VAL A 999 29.00 18.59 -8.18
CA VAL A 999 28.31 19.11 -6.98
C VAL A 999 29.26 19.28 -5.78
N GLY A 1000 30.28 18.45 -5.63
CA GLY A 1000 31.33 18.65 -4.62
C GLY A 1000 32.18 19.90 -4.88
N GLY A 1001 32.40 20.28 -6.14
CA GLY A 1001 32.99 21.58 -6.50
C GLY A 1001 32.09 22.76 -6.10
N ARG A 1002 30.77 22.62 -6.29
CA ARG A 1002 29.77 23.61 -5.85
C ARG A 1002 29.72 23.75 -4.32
N LEU A 1003 29.73 22.64 -3.59
CA LEU A 1003 29.82 22.60 -2.13
C LEU A 1003 31.10 23.27 -1.61
N ALA A 1004 32.24 23.02 -2.25
CA ALA A 1004 33.51 23.66 -1.90
C ALA A 1004 33.51 25.17 -2.14
N LEU A 1005 32.91 25.64 -3.25
CA LEU A 1005 32.73 27.06 -3.51
C LEU A 1005 31.85 27.74 -2.45
N ILE A 1006 30.71 27.13 -2.09
CA ILE A 1006 29.82 27.66 -1.03
C ILE A 1006 30.56 27.72 0.32
N ARG A 1007 31.31 26.68 0.68
CA ARG A 1007 32.12 26.65 1.90
C ARG A 1007 33.26 27.68 1.88
N LEU A 1008 33.87 27.98 0.73
CA LEU A 1008 34.85 29.07 0.60
C LEU A 1008 34.22 30.46 0.78
N LEU A 1009 33.01 30.68 0.24
CA LEU A 1009 32.25 31.93 0.44
C LEU A 1009 31.86 32.11 1.92
N ASP A 1010 31.49 31.02 2.59
CA ASP A 1010 31.21 30.94 4.04
C ASP A 1010 32.48 30.91 4.92
N ARG A 1011 33.66 31.21 4.34
CA ARG A 1011 34.97 31.27 5.02
C ARG A 1011 35.40 29.96 5.73
N GLN A 1012 34.97 28.81 5.23
CA GLN A 1012 35.36 27.48 5.71
C GLN A 1012 36.34 26.77 4.73
N PRO A 1013 37.61 27.19 4.58
CA PRO A 1013 38.52 26.63 3.59
C PRO A 1013 38.88 25.16 3.83
N GLY A 1014 38.92 24.72 5.10
CA GLY A 1014 39.16 23.33 5.49
C GLY A 1014 38.02 22.39 5.05
N THR A 1015 36.78 22.70 5.40
CA THR A 1015 35.63 21.86 4.97
C THR A 1015 35.37 21.99 3.46
N ALA A 1016 35.81 23.07 2.81
CA ALA A 1016 35.84 23.17 1.36
C ALA A 1016 36.87 22.21 0.71
N LEU A 1017 38.04 22.02 1.34
CA LEU A 1017 39.04 21.04 0.91
C LEU A 1017 38.49 19.61 1.05
N GLU A 1018 37.91 19.27 2.21
CA GLU A 1018 37.19 18.01 2.44
C GLU A 1018 36.13 17.73 1.36
N ALA A 1019 35.34 18.75 1.00
CA ALA A 1019 34.30 18.63 -0.03
C ALA A 1019 34.88 18.30 -1.41
N LEU A 1020 36.07 18.80 -1.76
CA LEU A 1020 36.76 18.45 -3.01
C LEU A 1020 37.34 17.04 -2.96
N ASP A 1021 37.89 16.63 -1.82
CA ASP A 1021 38.58 15.35 -1.64
C ASP A 1021 37.57 14.18 -1.58
N GLU A 1022 36.47 14.33 -0.85
CA GLU A 1022 35.36 13.36 -0.84
C GLU A 1022 34.66 13.21 -2.20
N SER A 1023 34.80 14.20 -3.09
CA SER A 1023 34.14 14.25 -4.40
C SER A 1023 35.07 13.98 -5.58
N VAL A 1024 36.25 13.40 -5.35
CA VAL A 1024 37.13 12.93 -6.43
C VAL A 1024 36.42 11.86 -7.28
N ALA A 1025 36.56 11.98 -8.59
CA ALA A 1025 36.09 11.00 -9.57
C ALA A 1025 37.03 10.98 -10.80
N PRO A 1026 37.20 9.85 -11.50
CA PRO A 1026 37.91 9.77 -12.77
C PRO A 1026 37.06 10.32 -13.93
N GLY A 1027 37.69 10.55 -15.09
CA GLY A 1027 36.97 10.92 -16.32
C GLY A 1027 36.26 12.28 -16.28
N LEU A 1028 36.83 13.26 -15.57
CA LEU A 1028 36.32 14.63 -15.55
C LEU A 1028 36.66 15.35 -16.85
N ASP A 1029 35.74 16.21 -17.31
CA ASP A 1029 36.03 17.21 -18.34
C ASP A 1029 37.20 18.12 -17.89
N PRO A 1030 38.12 18.51 -18.79
CA PRO A 1030 39.27 19.35 -18.44
C PRO A 1030 38.91 20.67 -17.76
N LYS A 1031 37.80 21.33 -18.13
CA LYS A 1031 37.36 22.60 -17.52
C LYS A 1031 36.90 22.36 -16.08
N LEU A 1032 36.12 21.31 -15.83
CA LEU A 1032 35.70 20.93 -14.48
C LEU A 1032 36.89 20.47 -13.61
N ALA A 1033 37.87 19.79 -14.21
CA ALA A 1033 39.10 19.40 -13.53
C ALA A 1033 39.93 20.64 -13.11
N LEU A 1034 40.14 21.61 -14.01
CA LEU A 1034 40.82 22.87 -13.72
C LEU A 1034 40.05 23.71 -12.68
N GLN A 1035 38.73 23.85 -12.82
CA GLN A 1035 37.87 24.55 -11.85
C GLN A 1035 38.06 23.98 -10.43
N ARG A 1036 37.99 22.65 -10.27
CA ARG A 1036 38.23 21.97 -8.98
C ARG A 1036 39.67 22.14 -8.49
N LYS A 1037 40.66 22.22 -9.39
CA LYS A 1037 42.06 22.49 -9.05
C LYS A 1037 42.27 23.91 -8.51
N ARG A 1038 41.65 24.92 -9.13
CA ARG A 1038 41.63 26.33 -8.67
C ARG A 1038 40.95 26.46 -7.31
N LEU A 1039 39.81 25.80 -7.11
CA LEU A 1039 39.13 25.75 -5.81
C LEU A 1039 40.02 25.09 -4.74
N ARG A 1040 40.69 23.96 -5.04
CA ARG A 1040 41.63 23.33 -4.10
C ARG A 1040 42.79 24.25 -3.74
N ALA A 1041 43.39 24.91 -4.73
CA ALA A 1041 44.47 25.88 -4.49
C ALA A 1041 44.00 27.06 -3.63
N ARG A 1042 42.76 27.55 -3.82
CA ARG A 1042 42.18 28.59 -2.95
C ARG A 1042 41.99 28.10 -1.51
N SER A 1043 41.43 26.89 -1.31
CA SER A 1043 41.32 26.30 0.03
C SER A 1043 42.68 26.15 0.73
N VAL A 1044 43.68 25.61 0.04
CA VAL A 1044 45.02 25.39 0.58
C VAL A 1044 45.72 26.73 0.92
N PHE A 1045 45.55 27.75 0.08
CA PHE A 1045 46.07 29.09 0.33
C PHE A 1045 45.41 29.78 1.54
N GLU A 1046 44.08 29.70 1.69
CA GLU A 1046 43.38 30.29 2.85
C GLU A 1046 43.61 29.51 4.16
N LEU A 1047 44.22 28.31 4.09
CA LEU A 1047 44.78 27.57 5.22
C LEU A 1047 46.24 27.94 5.53
N GLY A 1048 46.85 28.84 4.74
CA GLY A 1048 48.20 29.38 4.94
C GLY A 1048 49.28 28.81 4.02
N ASP A 1049 49.03 27.72 3.29
CA ASP A 1049 50.01 27.09 2.41
C ASP A 1049 49.98 27.71 0.99
N SER A 1050 50.72 28.82 0.85
CA SER A 1050 50.87 29.53 -0.43
C SER A 1050 51.72 28.74 -1.45
N GLU A 1051 52.69 27.95 -1.01
CA GLU A 1051 53.56 27.17 -1.90
C GLU A 1051 52.78 26.07 -2.62
N THR A 1052 52.03 25.24 -1.88
CA THR A 1052 51.23 24.16 -2.47
C THR A 1052 50.10 24.72 -3.33
N ALA A 1053 49.51 25.86 -2.95
CA ALA A 1053 48.54 26.55 -3.80
C ALA A 1053 49.13 26.97 -5.16
N LEU A 1054 50.33 27.56 -5.18
CA LEU A 1054 51.03 27.92 -6.42
C LEU A 1054 51.44 26.68 -7.24
N LYS A 1055 51.98 25.64 -6.58
CA LYS A 1055 52.32 24.35 -7.20
C LYS A 1055 51.10 23.70 -7.86
N LEU A 1056 49.92 23.77 -7.24
CA LEU A 1056 48.67 23.27 -7.80
C LEU A 1056 48.28 24.00 -9.10
N ILE A 1057 48.37 25.32 -9.16
CA ILE A 1057 47.93 26.09 -10.35
C ILE A 1057 49.03 26.35 -11.39
N ASN A 1058 50.30 26.01 -11.14
CA ASN A 1058 51.44 26.34 -12.00
C ASN A 1058 51.16 26.23 -13.52
N ALA A 1059 50.72 25.07 -14.00
CA ALA A 1059 50.44 24.81 -15.42
C ALA A 1059 49.14 25.43 -16.00
N ASP A 1060 48.27 26.00 -15.17
CA ASP A 1060 46.95 26.51 -15.55
C ASP A 1060 47.06 27.97 -16.02
N LYS A 1061 47.27 28.20 -17.33
CA LYS A 1061 47.52 29.54 -17.91
C LYS A 1061 46.24 30.39 -18.11
N GLU A 1062 45.11 29.97 -17.56
CA GLU A 1062 43.82 30.65 -17.69
C GLU A 1062 43.68 31.86 -16.75
N ARG A 1063 42.87 32.85 -17.16
CA ARG A 1063 42.70 34.13 -16.44
C ARG A 1063 42.23 33.96 -14.99
N ASP A 1064 41.34 33.00 -14.70
CA ASP A 1064 40.92 32.70 -13.31
C ASP A 1064 42.10 32.24 -12.43
N ALA A 1065 43.04 31.49 -12.99
CA ALA A 1065 44.21 30.99 -12.26
C ALA A 1065 45.25 32.10 -12.07
N ASP A 1066 45.40 33.03 -13.03
CA ASP A 1066 46.22 34.22 -12.83
C ASP A 1066 45.62 35.20 -11.80
N LEU A 1067 44.30 35.38 -11.74
CA LEU A 1067 43.66 36.12 -10.66
C LEU A 1067 43.96 35.50 -9.28
N LEU A 1068 44.06 34.17 -9.19
CA LEU A 1068 44.47 33.47 -7.98
C LEU A 1068 45.98 33.60 -7.69
N ARG A 1069 46.86 33.49 -8.70
CA ARG A 1069 48.31 33.76 -8.54
C ARG A 1069 48.57 35.18 -8.05
N ALA A 1070 47.85 36.16 -8.60
CA ALA A 1070 47.98 37.57 -8.23
C ALA A 1070 47.64 37.78 -6.74
N ASP A 1071 46.50 37.28 -6.26
CA ASP A 1071 46.13 37.35 -4.83
C ASP A 1071 47.15 36.65 -3.92
N ILE A 1072 47.65 35.47 -4.33
CA ILE A 1072 48.69 34.75 -3.56
C ILE A 1072 49.98 35.57 -3.47
N PHE A 1073 50.53 36.05 -4.59
CA PHE A 1073 51.77 36.83 -4.60
C PHE A 1073 51.60 38.18 -3.89
N TRP A 1074 50.45 38.84 -4.03
CA TRP A 1074 50.12 40.09 -3.33
C TRP A 1074 50.08 39.91 -1.81
N ARG A 1075 49.29 38.95 -1.31
CA ARG A 1075 49.17 38.69 0.14
C ARG A 1075 50.45 38.12 0.75
N THR A 1076 51.29 37.43 -0.02
CA THR A 1076 52.64 37.00 0.40
C THR A 1076 53.73 38.05 0.20
N ARG A 1077 53.39 39.25 -0.30
CA ARG A 1077 54.32 40.38 -0.57
C ARG A 1077 55.42 40.08 -1.58
N ASN A 1078 55.22 39.10 -2.47
CA ASN A 1078 56.12 38.80 -3.58
C ASN A 1078 55.83 39.74 -4.76
N TRP A 1079 56.17 41.02 -4.58
CA TRP A 1079 55.80 42.11 -5.50
C TRP A 1079 56.32 41.91 -6.92
N VAL A 1080 57.55 41.40 -7.08
CA VAL A 1080 58.15 41.07 -8.39
C VAL A 1080 57.30 40.05 -9.15
N SER A 1081 56.80 39.01 -8.47
CA SER A 1081 55.96 37.99 -9.11
C SER A 1081 54.53 38.46 -9.30
N ALA A 1082 53.99 39.28 -8.38
CA ALA A 1082 52.68 39.90 -8.52
C ALA A 1082 52.62 40.80 -9.76
N GLY A 1083 53.62 41.68 -9.96
CA GLY A 1083 53.71 42.57 -11.13
C GLY A 1083 53.64 41.82 -12.46
N LYS A 1084 54.45 40.77 -12.61
CA LYS A 1084 54.47 39.88 -13.81
C LYS A 1084 53.14 39.13 -14.06
N VAL A 1085 52.30 38.99 -13.04
CA VAL A 1085 50.96 38.40 -13.19
C VAL A 1085 49.91 39.47 -13.50
N PHE A 1086 50.00 40.67 -12.93
CA PHE A 1086 49.11 41.78 -13.30
C PHE A 1086 49.31 42.23 -14.75
N GLU A 1087 50.56 42.32 -15.20
CA GLU A 1087 50.96 42.53 -16.60
C GLU A 1087 50.26 41.52 -17.53
N ARG A 1088 50.33 40.21 -17.21
CA ARG A 1088 49.67 39.15 -17.98
C ARG A 1088 48.14 39.16 -17.87
N LEU A 1089 47.57 39.64 -16.76
CA LEU A 1089 46.12 39.77 -16.58
C LEU A 1089 45.51 40.92 -17.39
N LEU A 1090 46.33 41.92 -17.75
CA LEU A 1090 45.98 43.02 -18.64
C LEU A 1090 46.22 42.64 -20.10
N GLY A 1091 47.39 42.07 -20.42
CA GLY A 1091 47.79 41.86 -21.81
C GLY A 1091 47.79 43.18 -22.57
N ASN A 1092 46.95 43.31 -23.58
CA ASN A 1092 46.85 44.51 -24.42
C ASN A 1092 45.69 45.46 -24.00
N ASP A 1093 44.93 45.14 -22.95
CA ASP A 1093 43.83 46.01 -22.46
C ASP A 1093 44.34 47.44 -22.24
N GLY A 1094 43.64 48.41 -22.82
CA GLY A 1094 43.92 49.84 -22.67
C GLY A 1094 45.14 50.38 -23.44
N GLN A 1095 45.92 49.54 -24.13
CA GLN A 1095 47.09 50.02 -24.90
C GLN A 1095 46.70 50.76 -26.20
N ASP A 1096 45.43 50.70 -26.60
CA ASP A 1096 44.87 51.35 -27.80
C ASP A 1096 44.38 52.79 -27.56
N GLY A 1097 44.72 53.38 -26.41
CA GLY A 1097 44.31 54.73 -26.00
C GLY A 1097 42.83 54.88 -25.63
N ARG A 1098 42.02 53.82 -25.71
CA ARG A 1098 40.59 53.89 -25.39
C ARG A 1098 40.33 53.90 -23.88
N ARG A 1099 39.11 54.30 -23.50
CA ARG A 1099 38.66 54.30 -22.11
C ARG A 1099 38.60 52.87 -21.55
N ILE A 1100 39.48 52.59 -20.59
CA ILE A 1100 39.51 51.33 -19.83
C ILE A 1100 38.31 51.19 -18.89
N ASN A 1101 37.94 49.95 -18.59
CA ASN A 1101 36.95 49.62 -17.56
C ASN A 1101 37.58 49.59 -16.16
N ASP A 1102 36.74 49.63 -15.12
CA ASP A 1102 37.15 49.79 -13.73
C ASP A 1102 37.99 48.59 -13.19
N LEU A 1103 37.78 47.39 -13.73
CA LEU A 1103 38.56 46.20 -13.40
C LEU A 1103 39.97 46.28 -14.01
N SER A 1104 40.09 46.65 -15.29
CA SER A 1104 41.38 46.85 -15.94
C SER A 1104 42.15 48.03 -15.30
N ALA A 1105 41.46 49.10 -14.91
CA ALA A 1105 42.07 50.20 -14.15
C ALA A 1105 42.57 49.77 -12.75
N THR A 1106 41.81 48.93 -12.05
CA THR A 1106 42.23 48.33 -10.77
C THR A 1106 43.46 47.42 -10.96
N LEU A 1107 43.52 46.64 -12.05
CA LEU A 1107 44.67 45.80 -12.38
C LEU A 1107 45.93 46.64 -12.71
N ILE A 1108 45.78 47.74 -13.46
CA ILE A 1108 46.86 48.71 -13.73
C ILE A 1108 47.37 49.33 -12.43
N LEU A 1109 46.48 49.77 -11.54
CA LEU A 1109 46.86 50.35 -10.25
C LEU A 1109 47.64 49.34 -9.38
N ASN A 1110 47.16 48.10 -9.29
CA ASN A 1110 47.84 47.03 -8.55
C ASN A 1110 49.19 46.65 -9.18
N TRP A 1111 49.31 46.68 -10.52
CA TRP A 1111 50.59 46.49 -11.20
C TRP A 1111 51.59 47.59 -10.84
N VAL A 1112 51.17 48.85 -10.91
CA VAL A 1112 51.97 50.03 -10.55
C VAL A 1112 52.42 50.00 -9.08
N VAL A 1113 51.54 49.62 -8.15
CA VAL A 1113 51.93 49.37 -6.75
C VAL A 1113 52.98 48.27 -6.67
N ALA A 1114 52.78 47.13 -7.33
CA ALA A 1114 53.72 46.01 -7.30
C ALA A 1114 55.09 46.37 -7.90
N LEU A 1115 55.16 47.17 -8.96
CA LEU A 1115 56.41 47.69 -9.54
C LEU A 1115 57.11 48.66 -8.60
N SER A 1116 56.38 49.60 -7.99
CA SER A 1116 56.94 50.57 -7.03
C SER A 1116 57.46 49.88 -5.76
N MET A 1117 56.70 48.92 -5.22
CA MET A 1117 57.06 48.05 -4.08
C MET A 1117 58.18 47.03 -4.37
N SER A 1118 58.63 46.93 -5.62
CA SER A 1118 59.81 46.13 -6.01
C SER A 1118 60.87 46.96 -6.74
N GLU A 1119 60.80 48.29 -6.64
CA GLU A 1119 61.81 49.25 -7.11
C GLU A 1119 62.13 49.16 -8.61
N GLN A 1120 61.19 48.61 -9.41
CA GLN A 1120 61.33 48.43 -10.86
C GLN A 1120 61.06 49.75 -11.62
N GLY A 1121 61.89 50.77 -11.40
CA GLY A 1121 61.70 52.15 -11.89
C GLY A 1121 61.52 52.26 -13.41
N GLU A 1122 62.29 51.51 -14.21
CA GLU A 1122 62.10 51.48 -15.67
C GLU A 1122 60.72 50.98 -16.09
N ALA A 1123 60.25 49.90 -15.47
CA ALA A 1123 58.93 49.33 -15.78
C ALA A 1123 57.82 50.28 -15.33
N LEU A 1124 57.98 50.92 -14.16
CA LEU A 1124 57.07 51.93 -13.64
C LEU A 1124 56.91 53.11 -14.62
N ASN A 1125 58.02 53.59 -15.19
CA ASN A 1125 58.03 54.64 -16.21
C ASN A 1125 57.38 54.19 -17.53
N LYS A 1126 57.63 52.96 -17.99
CA LYS A 1126 56.98 52.38 -19.19
C LYS A 1126 55.46 52.26 -19.00
N VAL A 1127 55.00 51.76 -17.84
CA VAL A 1127 53.57 51.68 -17.52
C VAL A 1127 52.93 53.07 -17.42
N ARG A 1128 53.61 54.05 -16.83
CA ARG A 1128 53.18 55.46 -16.83
C ARG A 1128 52.97 56.00 -18.24
N GLN A 1129 53.96 55.81 -19.13
CA GLN A 1129 53.89 56.27 -20.53
C GLN A 1129 52.72 55.62 -21.30
N ILE A 1130 52.49 54.32 -21.11
CA ILE A 1130 51.44 53.58 -21.83
C ILE A 1130 50.03 53.92 -21.31
N TYR A 1131 49.86 54.13 -20.00
CA TYR A 1131 48.53 54.14 -19.36
C TYR A 1131 48.06 55.47 -18.75
N SER A 1132 48.87 56.54 -18.73
CA SER A 1132 48.48 57.80 -18.07
C SER A 1132 47.20 58.42 -18.63
N LEU A 1133 47.01 58.43 -19.95
CA LEU A 1133 45.82 59.04 -20.59
C LEU A 1133 44.53 58.28 -20.24
N GLN A 1134 44.65 56.96 -20.12
CA GLN A 1134 43.57 56.02 -19.87
C GLN A 1134 43.18 56.03 -18.40
N MET A 1135 44.18 56.04 -17.50
CA MET A 1135 43.97 56.16 -16.06
C MET A 1135 43.45 57.55 -15.67
N ASP A 1136 43.80 58.61 -16.40
CA ASP A 1136 43.26 59.96 -16.23
C ASP A 1136 41.73 60.03 -16.42
N MET A 1137 41.13 59.08 -17.16
CA MET A 1137 39.68 58.94 -17.35
C MET A 1137 38.98 58.07 -16.27
N THR A 1138 39.68 57.75 -15.17
CA THR A 1138 39.20 56.87 -14.09
C THR A 1138 39.26 57.54 -12.72
N GLN A 1139 38.51 56.99 -11.76
CA GLN A 1139 38.60 57.37 -10.34
C GLN A 1139 39.98 57.14 -9.71
N TYR A 1140 40.85 56.34 -10.34
CA TYR A 1140 42.18 55.99 -9.84
C TYR A 1140 43.29 56.94 -10.33
N ARG A 1141 42.95 57.97 -11.12
CA ARG A 1141 43.86 58.96 -11.72
C ARG A 1141 44.96 59.45 -10.77
N GLU A 1142 44.57 60.08 -9.67
CA GLU A 1142 45.55 60.73 -8.78
C GLU A 1142 46.41 59.71 -8.01
N ALA A 1143 45.85 58.54 -7.69
CA ALA A 1143 46.60 57.43 -7.10
C ALA A 1143 47.66 56.88 -8.06
N PHE A 1144 47.28 56.65 -9.33
CA PHE A 1144 48.19 56.20 -10.38
C PHE A 1144 49.33 57.20 -10.63
N ARG A 1145 48.98 58.48 -10.78
CA ARG A 1145 49.95 59.58 -10.92
C ARG A 1145 50.93 59.59 -9.75
N LEU A 1146 50.43 59.60 -8.52
CA LEU A 1146 51.27 59.67 -7.32
C LEU A 1146 52.28 58.50 -7.23
N ILE A 1147 51.83 57.26 -7.47
CA ILE A 1147 52.72 56.09 -7.38
C ILE A 1147 53.74 56.05 -8.54
N THR A 1148 53.40 56.59 -9.71
CA THR A 1148 54.30 56.63 -10.90
C THR A 1148 55.21 57.86 -10.99
N ASN A 1149 55.03 58.86 -10.11
CA ASN A 1149 55.78 60.13 -10.12
C ASN A 1149 57.00 60.17 -9.18
N LYS A 1150 57.43 59.01 -8.63
CA LYS A 1150 58.42 58.86 -7.54
C LYS A 1150 59.63 59.80 -7.66
N THR A 1151 59.67 60.83 -6.82
CA THR A 1151 60.85 61.67 -6.52
C THR A 1151 61.43 61.29 -5.16
N ASP A 1152 62.76 61.35 -5.01
CA ASP A 1152 63.42 60.96 -3.77
C ASP A 1152 63.13 61.94 -2.63
N GLY A 1153 62.42 61.45 -1.61
CA GLY A 1153 62.14 62.18 -0.36
C GLY A 1153 60.96 61.61 0.44
N ASP A 1154 59.82 61.36 -0.22
CA ASP A 1154 58.53 61.30 0.48
C ASP A 1154 58.05 59.88 0.88
N ILE A 1155 58.82 59.24 1.76
CA ILE A 1155 58.59 57.84 2.17
C ILE A 1155 57.47 57.71 3.22
N GLN A 1156 57.09 58.79 3.91
CA GLN A 1156 56.07 58.73 4.98
C GLN A 1156 54.64 58.74 4.42
N ASP A 1157 54.31 59.66 3.51
CA ASP A 1157 52.95 59.71 2.93
C ASP A 1157 52.65 58.48 2.08
N PHE A 1158 53.66 57.87 1.46
CA PHE A 1158 53.50 56.59 0.78
C PHE A 1158 52.96 55.48 1.72
N ARG A 1159 53.37 55.46 3.00
CA ARG A 1159 52.85 54.49 3.98
C ARG A 1159 51.40 54.75 4.34
N THR A 1160 51.03 55.99 4.69
CA THR A 1160 49.65 56.35 5.06
C THR A 1160 48.66 56.13 3.91
N LEU A 1161 49.10 56.36 2.66
CA LEU A 1161 48.36 55.97 1.46
C LEU A 1161 48.25 54.45 1.30
N THR A 1162 49.34 53.68 1.44
CA THR A 1162 49.21 52.20 1.39
C THR A 1162 48.31 51.64 2.49
N ASP A 1163 48.18 52.31 3.65
CA ASP A 1163 47.20 51.94 4.68
C ASP A 1163 45.75 52.21 4.24
N ARG A 1164 45.46 53.33 3.57
CA ARG A 1164 44.16 53.53 2.90
C ARG A 1164 43.91 52.49 1.80
N PHE A 1165 44.94 52.12 1.04
CA PHE A 1165 44.84 51.06 0.02
C PHE A 1165 44.78 49.63 0.60
N LYS A 1166 45.08 49.38 1.89
CA LYS A 1166 44.85 48.06 2.51
C LYS A 1166 43.36 47.69 2.61
N GLU A 1167 42.47 48.68 2.68
CA GLU A 1167 41.02 48.43 2.66
C GLU A 1167 40.56 47.96 1.26
N ILE A 1168 41.08 48.61 0.21
CA ILE A 1168 40.90 48.24 -1.21
C ILE A 1168 41.62 46.91 -1.52
N GLY A 1169 42.72 46.61 -0.82
CA GLY A 1169 43.56 45.42 -0.96
C GLY A 1169 42.90 44.09 -0.58
N ARG A 1170 41.59 44.05 -0.28
CA ARG A 1170 40.79 42.82 -0.20
C ARG A 1170 40.52 42.27 -1.61
N PHE A 1171 41.57 41.80 -2.29
CA PHE A 1171 41.50 41.26 -3.66
C PHE A 1171 40.84 39.86 -3.69
N GLN A 1172 39.58 39.76 -3.24
CA GLN A 1172 38.74 38.59 -3.39
C GLN A 1172 38.34 38.31 -4.85
N ALA A 1173 38.92 39.00 -5.84
CA ALA A 1173 38.51 39.00 -7.25
C ALA A 1173 38.19 37.61 -7.84
N PHE A 1174 38.93 36.56 -7.44
CA PHE A 1174 38.59 35.17 -7.75
C PHE A 1174 37.18 34.78 -7.23
N LEU A 1175 36.94 34.89 -5.92
CA LEU A 1175 35.63 34.61 -5.31
C LEU A 1175 34.55 35.63 -5.71
N THR A 1176 34.91 36.91 -5.93
CA THR A 1176 33.98 37.94 -6.44
C THR A 1176 33.48 37.57 -7.82
N THR A 1177 34.36 37.13 -8.73
CA THR A 1177 33.99 36.62 -10.06
C THR A 1177 33.01 35.44 -9.96
N TYR A 1178 33.18 34.55 -8.98
CA TYR A 1178 32.19 33.51 -8.70
C TYR A 1178 30.88 34.08 -8.10
N ARG A 1179 30.94 35.04 -7.18
CA ARG A 1179 29.76 35.67 -6.55
C ARG A 1179 28.94 36.52 -7.52
N GLU A 1180 29.53 37.04 -8.60
CA GLU A 1180 28.82 37.72 -9.68
C GLU A 1180 28.23 36.74 -10.70
N LYS A 1181 28.93 35.65 -11.03
CA LYS A 1181 28.34 34.52 -11.78
C LYS A 1181 27.12 33.94 -11.03
N LEU A 1182 27.17 33.86 -9.70
CA LEU A 1182 26.05 33.45 -8.83
C LEU A 1182 24.86 34.42 -8.84
N LYS A 1183 25.07 35.73 -9.07
CA LYS A 1183 23.98 36.72 -9.20
C LYS A 1183 23.28 36.67 -10.55
N THR A 1184 23.88 36.01 -11.55
CA THR A 1184 23.47 36.09 -12.96
C THR A 1184 23.09 34.74 -13.58
N LYS A 1185 23.43 33.62 -12.92
CA LYS A 1185 23.03 32.26 -13.30
C LYS A 1185 22.80 31.40 -12.06
N LEU A 1186 21.91 30.41 -12.18
CA LEU A 1186 21.75 29.37 -11.17
C LEU A 1186 23.09 28.63 -10.95
N LEU A 1187 23.39 28.33 -9.69
CA LEU A 1187 24.59 27.61 -9.29
C LEU A 1187 24.63 26.21 -9.96
N SER A 1188 23.46 25.61 -10.20
CA SER A 1188 23.29 24.37 -10.96
C SER A 1188 23.61 24.47 -12.47
N GLU A 1189 23.79 25.66 -13.02
CA GLU A 1189 24.08 25.94 -14.44
C GLU A 1189 25.49 26.51 -14.70
N MET A 1190 26.29 26.75 -13.65
CA MET A 1190 27.64 27.34 -13.74
C MET A 1190 28.78 26.37 -14.10
N ASN A 1191 28.51 25.05 -14.12
CA ASN A 1191 29.51 24.00 -14.35
C ASN A 1191 28.97 22.96 -15.33
#